data_AF-A0A364KNZ8-F1
#
_entry.id   AF-A0A364KNZ8-F1
#
_cell.length_a   1.000
_cell.length_b   1.000
_cell.length_c   1.000
_cell.angle_alpha   90.00
_cell.angle_beta   90.00
_cell.angle_gamma   90.00
#
_symmetry.space_group_name_H-M   'P 1'
#
loop_
_entity.id
_entity.type
_entity.pdbx_description
1 polymer ?
#
loop_
_entity_poly.entity_id
_entity_poly.type
_entity_poly.pdbx_seq_one_letter_code
_entity_poly.pdbx_strand_id
1 'polypeptide(L)'
;MAQDGMVSLAGGLPHPSLFPIDRAAFTVTNPESFKDVTVSGNLDLDVNNLSNPKLSDFIQYGNCTGNARLRQWCLEFTQKVHRPLYKDVETLLHPGNTNAWSKVVGLLCEEGDYILCESYTYPSAQAMWIPLGNFAAPIAMDGQGIRDDELERILRSWETDHPGIRRPHVLYLVSVGSNPSGVTMGRERRQNIYDLCVKYDIIIVEDDPYFFIQYPQYDLKERLAADESKSSNEFLTSLSPSFVQLDHQGRVIRLESFSKTLGPGLRLGYFVANSIFTERLLRTTEVETQDPAGLSQVFVLSLMQRWGMDGYLTWLQSLRNQYQTRRDWMIKAFAQNFELLAASEVKSHGLKDDDGLVGCLRDASGHIVPIFSFVSPTGGMFIWSKFYLSHNSDYEQLRKSQEVEDPEQAFAEKLWMQFAENLVLLTPGSYYHPWQGAHRVTTKARGAELATTFFRFSFSMTTKEDMELGIARLAKVIRKSWKFAASPTASDPKVRVWRACRECRKKKIKCDGKEICHHCVAHSRECQYPPSNDNASANRQSVATVDQQCKVLSQLCDKVDQLANKFTVSMETLERLTTETRSLPIIDCADLDGSRAFPVDAGQDEAGALVGYHEEDETGSSSDSEVDEIGNKSDGHMALDSYGQLRYIGGPANMILVKTIQDLAATSATERNTNPLELLNTRPGETPGSASSTGISSTLPFFSQGLVWPKLPHLPAPDSVPRPPRYVSDLLVNLYFSHIHYTFPVLFRPSFMRKYQAMLDAKSSVSSSARFMSVFFAVCACASSLLPHDFEKIGSFPGLEYYEKSLLLHYRCVGQGNIEQVQCLGLLSLCSAGWNTLTQSWKFAGQAVRAAQDLGLHVDLHRVTPDPWVLVDCEHGDIDDSAMYHAVGAIAASGSSPIVRIAAAEPYMIKRALDSGAHGIMVPMCETKAQAELIARASHYRSTEFSTGIRGTGGLFAPANFNISAASYMNHANSNITVIVQIETETGVENAQEIASVPGIDMLFIGPNDLCCSMGYFAFDHKRIPQVQEAVIRVRDAAKREGKYAGYFCLSAEDAAQRAKMGFEFVNCGADIVAISSWMGSEMAKLKDLLASDQQTNGV
;
A
#
# COMPACT_ATOMS: atom_id res chain seq x y z
N MET A 1 -18.40 4.02 21.11
CA MET A 1 -18.81 2.72 21.70
C MET A 1 -18.49 2.75 23.21
N ALA A 2 -19.20 3.55 24.00
CA ALA A 2 -18.81 3.83 25.40
C ALA A 2 -19.99 4.22 26.33
N GLN A 3 -21.21 3.80 25.97
CA GLN A 3 -22.37 3.78 26.85
C GLN A 3 -22.83 2.34 26.95
N ASP A 4 -23.24 1.91 28.14
CA ASP A 4 -23.70 0.54 28.36
C ASP A 4 -25.03 0.30 27.63
N GLY A 5 -25.24 -0.93 27.13
CA GLY A 5 -26.37 -1.28 26.26
C GLY A 5 -26.38 -0.66 24.85
N MET A 6 -25.43 0.21 24.48
CA MET A 6 -25.42 0.86 23.16
C MET A 6 -24.88 -0.07 22.06
N VAL A 7 -25.79 -0.57 21.21
CA VAL A 7 -25.48 -1.33 19.99
C VAL A 7 -24.72 -0.45 18.99
N SER A 8 -23.72 -1.00 18.30
CA SER A 8 -22.83 -0.24 17.40
C SER A 8 -22.87 -0.78 15.97
N LEU A 9 -23.61 -0.08 15.09
CA LEU A 9 -23.66 -0.33 13.65
C LEU A 9 -22.73 0.60 12.84
N ALA A 10 -21.84 1.34 13.51
CA ALA A 10 -21.08 2.44 12.90
C ALA A 10 -19.68 2.06 12.37
N GLY A 11 -19.01 1.11 13.01
CA GLY A 11 -17.65 0.67 12.63
C GLY A 11 -17.69 -0.65 11.88
N GLY A 12 -16.93 -0.75 10.78
CA GLY A 12 -16.72 -1.99 10.00
C GLY A 12 -15.83 -3.01 10.72
N LEU A 13 -16.14 -3.31 11.99
CA LEU A 13 -15.42 -4.22 12.87
C LEU A 13 -16.08 -5.61 12.75
N PRO A 14 -15.42 -6.64 12.18
CA PRO A 14 -16.01 -7.96 12.05
C PRO A 14 -16.36 -8.54 13.43
N HIS A 15 -17.51 -9.22 13.54
CA HIS A 15 -17.91 -9.82 14.80
C HIS A 15 -16.92 -10.94 15.20
N PRO A 16 -16.51 -11.09 16.48
CA PRO A 16 -15.48 -12.05 16.85
C PRO A 16 -15.77 -13.52 16.53
N SER A 17 -17.03 -13.92 16.34
CA SER A 17 -17.40 -15.26 15.87
C SER A 17 -17.03 -15.54 14.41
N LEU A 18 -16.53 -14.55 13.67
CA LEU A 18 -16.02 -14.67 12.30
C LEU A 18 -14.49 -14.82 12.28
N PHE A 19 -13.81 -14.81 13.43
CA PHE A 19 -12.37 -15.02 13.53
C PHE A 19 -12.06 -16.52 13.58
N PRO A 20 -11.23 -17.07 12.67
CA PRO A 20 -10.94 -18.52 12.61
C PRO A 20 -9.89 -18.96 13.64
N ILE A 21 -9.94 -18.42 14.87
CA ILE A 21 -8.97 -18.67 15.95
C ILE A 21 -9.69 -18.61 17.31
N ASP A 22 -10.23 -19.73 17.77
CA ASP A 22 -10.88 -19.81 19.10
C ASP A 22 -9.88 -19.73 20.27
N ARG A 23 -8.66 -20.24 20.07
CA ARG A 23 -7.67 -20.45 21.13
C ARG A 23 -6.23 -20.39 20.61
N ALA A 24 -5.34 -19.81 21.42
CA ALA A 24 -3.90 -19.75 21.18
C ALA A 24 -3.13 -20.13 22.46
N ALA A 25 -2.42 -21.26 22.43
CA ALA A 25 -1.62 -21.75 23.55
C ALA A 25 -0.11 -21.65 23.24
N PHE A 26 0.66 -21.14 24.20
CA PHE A 26 2.11 -20.94 24.07
C PHE A 26 2.85 -21.57 25.26
N THR A 27 3.72 -22.53 24.99
CA THR A 27 4.66 -23.05 25.99
C THR A 27 5.87 -22.12 26.09
N VAL A 28 6.13 -21.58 27.28
CA VAL A 28 7.15 -20.56 27.57
C VAL A 28 8.09 -21.00 28.70
N THR A 29 9.35 -20.60 28.63
CA THR A 29 10.35 -20.87 29.68
C THR A 29 10.06 -20.02 30.93
N ASN A 30 10.27 -20.56 32.13
CA ASN A 30 10.22 -19.78 33.36
C ASN A 30 11.55 -19.00 33.57
N PRO A 31 11.56 -17.72 33.98
CA PRO A 31 12.79 -16.91 34.04
C PRO A 31 13.90 -17.48 34.92
N GLU A 32 13.52 -18.10 36.04
CA GLU A 32 14.41 -18.76 37.01
C GLU A 32 15.05 -20.04 36.45
N SER A 33 14.40 -20.65 35.45
CA SER A 33 14.71 -22.00 34.96
C SER A 33 15.56 -22.02 33.69
N PHE A 34 16.23 -20.91 33.34
CA PHE A 34 17.01 -20.80 32.10
C PHE A 34 18.08 -21.90 31.90
N LYS A 35 18.56 -22.53 32.98
CA LYS A 35 19.53 -23.64 32.94
C LYS A 35 18.89 -25.02 32.69
N ASP A 36 17.60 -25.18 32.98
CA ASP A 36 16.85 -26.45 32.90
C ASP A 36 15.56 -26.26 32.09
N VAL A 37 15.66 -26.57 30.79
CA VAL A 37 14.57 -26.44 29.79
C VAL A 37 13.37 -27.35 30.09
N THR A 38 13.48 -28.23 31.09
CA THR A 38 12.42 -29.13 31.58
C THR A 38 11.30 -28.41 32.33
N VAL A 39 11.50 -27.18 32.83
CA VAL A 39 10.49 -26.40 33.53
C VAL A 39 9.85 -25.38 32.59
N SER A 40 8.79 -25.80 31.90
CA SER A 40 7.97 -24.95 31.06
C SER A 40 6.66 -24.53 31.75
N GLY A 41 6.23 -23.30 31.49
CA GLY A 41 4.88 -22.83 31.78
C GLY A 41 4.06 -22.73 30.51
N ASN A 42 2.74 -22.87 30.60
CA ASN A 42 1.84 -22.59 29.47
C ASN A 42 1.12 -21.25 29.69
N LEU A 43 1.12 -20.40 28.67
CA LEU A 43 0.14 -19.35 28.45
C LEU A 43 -0.99 -19.96 27.62
N ASP A 44 -2.24 -19.72 27.98
CA ASP A 44 -3.41 -20.33 27.35
C ASP A 44 -4.47 -19.26 27.17
N LEU A 45 -4.69 -18.83 25.92
CA LEU A 45 -5.54 -17.70 25.55
C LEU A 45 -6.71 -18.20 24.72
N ASP A 46 -7.91 -17.73 25.02
CA ASP A 46 -9.17 -18.24 24.50
C ASP A 46 -10.13 -17.05 24.27
N VAL A 47 -10.90 -17.09 23.19
CA VAL A 47 -11.85 -16.04 22.76
C VAL A 47 -12.95 -15.80 23.80
N ASN A 48 -13.35 -16.81 24.55
CA ASN A 48 -14.48 -16.78 25.49
C ASN A 48 -14.05 -16.70 26.97
N ASN A 49 -12.75 -16.75 27.26
CA ASN A 49 -12.24 -16.92 28.62
C ASN A 49 -12.31 -15.63 29.46
N LEU A 50 -12.71 -15.78 30.73
CA LEU A 50 -12.83 -14.73 31.74
C LEU A 50 -11.48 -14.34 32.37
N SER A 51 -10.42 -15.14 32.22
CA SER A 51 -9.08 -14.76 32.67
C SER A 51 -8.43 -13.78 31.68
N ASN A 52 -8.29 -12.53 32.12
CA ASN A 52 -7.60 -11.43 31.42
C ASN A 52 -6.19 -11.85 30.94
N PRO A 53 -5.83 -11.71 29.65
CA PRO A 53 -6.54 -11.00 28.58
C PRO A 53 -7.38 -11.91 27.65
N LYS A 54 -8.54 -11.39 27.22
CA LYS A 54 -9.46 -12.06 26.29
C LYS A 54 -8.93 -11.99 24.85
N LEU A 55 -8.92 -13.13 24.14
CA LEU A 55 -8.25 -13.22 22.83
C LEU A 55 -8.94 -12.41 21.71
N SER A 56 -10.28 -12.28 21.74
CA SER A 56 -11.03 -11.50 20.73
C SER A 56 -10.53 -10.07 20.57
N ASP A 57 -10.13 -9.45 21.68
CA ASP A 57 -9.83 -8.02 21.78
C ASP A 57 -8.46 -7.67 21.15
N PHE A 58 -7.71 -8.70 20.74
CA PHE A 58 -6.39 -8.62 20.11
C PHE A 58 -6.36 -9.26 18.70
N ILE A 59 -7.49 -9.81 18.24
CA ILE A 59 -7.70 -10.20 16.84
C ILE A 59 -8.58 -9.17 16.12
N GLN A 60 -9.45 -8.47 16.86
CA GLN A 60 -10.11 -7.25 16.43
C GLN A 60 -9.13 -6.09 16.16
N TYR A 61 -9.54 -5.11 15.36
CA TYR A 61 -8.82 -3.84 15.21
C TYR A 61 -8.53 -3.18 16.56
N GLY A 62 -7.25 -2.93 16.85
CA GLY A 62 -6.81 -2.20 18.03
C GLY A 62 -6.71 -0.68 17.81
N ASN A 63 -6.35 0.04 18.87
CA ASN A 63 -6.06 1.47 18.80
C ASN A 63 -4.62 1.67 18.32
N CYS A 64 -4.38 2.63 17.43
CA CYS A 64 -3.05 2.99 16.93
C CYS A 64 -2.05 3.43 18.04
N THR A 65 -2.52 3.67 19.27
CA THR A 65 -1.64 3.83 20.44
C THR A 65 -0.94 2.53 20.90
N GLY A 66 -1.41 1.37 20.46
CA GLY A 66 -1.20 0.10 21.13
C GLY A 66 -2.26 -0.22 22.19
N ASN A 67 -2.36 -1.49 22.56
CA ASN A 67 -3.25 -1.96 23.63
C ASN A 67 -2.96 -1.26 24.96
N ALA A 68 -4.00 -0.70 25.59
CA ALA A 68 -3.86 0.14 26.77
C ALA A 68 -3.18 -0.56 27.97
N ARG A 69 -3.41 -1.87 28.18
CA ARG A 69 -2.80 -2.63 29.30
C ARG A 69 -1.29 -2.83 29.07
N LEU A 70 -0.89 -3.15 27.84
CA LEU A 70 0.52 -3.31 27.47
C LEU A 70 1.26 -1.96 27.46
N ARG A 71 0.62 -0.91 26.94
CA ARG A 71 1.15 0.46 26.92
C ARG A 71 1.40 0.99 28.34
N GLN A 72 0.44 0.78 29.25
CA GLN A 72 0.57 1.10 30.68
C GLN A 72 1.73 0.33 31.32
N TRP A 73 1.83 -0.99 31.10
CA TRP A 73 2.96 -1.79 31.61
C TRP A 73 4.31 -1.29 31.07
N CYS A 74 4.41 -0.90 29.80
CA CYS A 74 5.62 -0.33 29.21
C CYS A 74 5.99 1.02 29.86
N LEU A 75 5.00 1.85 30.19
CA LEU A 75 5.21 3.12 30.90
C LEU A 75 5.71 2.89 32.34
N GLU A 76 5.10 1.98 33.10
CA GLU A 76 5.53 1.64 34.46
C GLU A 76 6.94 1.00 34.48
N PHE A 77 7.24 0.12 33.52
CA PHE A 77 8.57 -0.45 33.35
C PHE A 77 9.59 0.64 32.99
N THR A 78 9.24 1.58 32.12
CA THR A 78 10.04 2.78 31.80
C THR A 78 10.28 3.64 33.04
N GLN A 79 9.28 3.86 33.89
CA GLN A 79 9.45 4.60 35.14
C GLN A 79 10.37 3.87 36.13
N LYS A 80 10.27 2.54 36.26
CA LYS A 80 11.13 1.72 37.13
C LYS A 80 12.61 1.71 36.68
N VAL A 81 12.83 1.59 35.37
CA VAL A 81 14.16 1.48 34.74
C VAL A 81 14.74 2.86 34.40
N HIS A 82 14.09 3.61 33.50
CA HIS A 82 14.59 4.83 32.86
C HIS A 82 14.23 6.12 33.59
N ARG A 83 13.43 6.06 34.66
CA ARG A 83 13.18 7.13 35.64
C ARG A 83 13.18 8.56 35.04
N PRO A 84 12.28 8.87 34.10
CA PRO A 84 12.30 10.13 33.35
C PRO A 84 12.19 11.35 34.29
N LEU A 85 12.89 12.45 33.98
CA LEU A 85 12.93 13.63 34.85
C LEU A 85 11.73 14.59 34.64
N TYR A 86 10.98 14.42 33.55
CA TYR A 86 9.75 15.18 33.25
C TYR A 86 8.50 14.31 33.46
N LYS A 87 7.35 14.99 33.68
CA LYS A 87 6.07 14.32 34.00
C LYS A 87 5.34 13.80 32.77
N ASP A 88 5.40 14.55 31.67
CA ASP A 88 4.58 14.34 30.47
C ASP A 88 5.23 13.32 29.52
N VAL A 89 5.74 12.23 30.10
CA VAL A 89 6.36 11.10 29.39
C VAL A 89 5.31 10.08 29.01
N GLU A 90 5.23 9.80 27.71
CA GLU A 90 4.28 8.86 27.13
C GLU A 90 4.97 7.67 26.47
N THR A 91 4.20 6.58 26.32
CA THR A 91 4.56 5.44 25.48
C THR A 91 3.54 5.22 24.37
N LEU A 92 4.05 4.80 23.22
CA LEU A 92 3.31 4.50 21.99
C LEU A 92 3.91 3.23 21.39
N LEU A 93 3.10 2.19 21.17
CA LEU A 93 3.63 0.92 20.63
C LEU A 93 3.92 1.07 19.12
N HIS A 94 4.92 0.34 18.62
CA HIS A 94 5.27 0.31 17.19
C HIS A 94 5.79 -1.06 16.73
N PRO A 95 5.83 -1.35 15.41
CA PRO A 95 6.28 -2.64 14.86
C PRO A 95 7.79 -2.99 15.00
N GLY A 96 8.48 -2.46 16.01
CA GLY A 96 9.94 -2.49 16.17
C GLY A 96 10.67 -1.26 15.60
N ASN A 97 11.94 -1.09 15.98
CA ASN A 97 12.65 0.20 15.89
C ASN A 97 12.85 0.72 14.47
N THR A 98 12.93 -0.16 13.47
CA THR A 98 13.08 0.25 12.06
C THR A 98 11.90 1.11 11.57
N ASN A 99 10.66 0.77 11.94
CA ASN A 99 9.51 1.63 11.64
C ASN A 99 9.50 2.89 12.52
N ALA A 100 9.85 2.75 13.80
CA ALA A 100 9.89 3.87 14.73
C ALA A 100 10.85 4.98 14.25
N TRP A 101 12.05 4.59 13.81
CA TRP A 101 13.03 5.49 13.22
C TRP A 101 12.53 6.13 11.93
N SER A 102 11.92 5.37 11.01
CA SER A 102 11.32 5.91 9.78
C SER A 102 10.32 7.03 10.07
N LYS A 103 9.46 6.85 11.09
CA LYS A 103 8.49 7.87 11.54
C LYS A 103 9.15 9.10 12.16
N VAL A 104 10.27 8.93 12.88
CA VAL A 104 11.03 10.05 13.47
C VAL A 104 11.77 10.85 12.38
N VAL A 105 12.35 10.18 11.37
CA VAL A 105 12.93 10.88 10.21
C VAL A 105 11.85 11.67 9.47
N GLY A 106 10.72 11.05 9.12
CA GLY A 106 9.61 11.72 8.44
C GLY A 106 8.88 12.79 9.26
N LEU A 107 9.10 12.84 10.58
CA LEU A 107 8.59 13.88 11.47
C LEU A 107 9.56 15.07 11.63
N LEU A 108 10.87 14.83 11.59
CA LEU A 108 11.88 15.81 11.99
C LEU A 108 12.79 16.30 10.86
N CYS A 109 12.81 15.67 9.68
CA CYS A 109 13.78 15.98 8.61
C CYS A 109 13.09 16.38 7.29
N GLU A 110 13.50 17.51 6.72
CA GLU A 110 13.11 18.00 5.39
C GLU A 110 14.20 17.65 4.34
N GLU A 111 13.86 17.60 3.04
CA GLU A 111 14.81 17.20 1.98
C GLU A 111 16.08 18.07 1.99
N GLY A 112 17.22 17.42 2.21
CA GLY A 112 18.54 18.05 2.27
C GLY A 112 19.04 18.36 3.68
N ASP A 113 18.26 18.05 4.73
CA ASP A 113 18.72 18.13 6.12
C ASP A 113 19.87 17.14 6.40
N TYR A 114 20.67 17.47 7.41
CA TYR A 114 21.76 16.64 7.91
C TYR A 114 21.41 16.05 9.28
N ILE A 115 21.57 14.72 9.42
CA ILE A 115 21.37 13.99 10.68
C ILE A 115 22.74 13.69 11.30
N LEU A 116 22.96 14.13 12.54
CA LEU A 116 24.17 13.77 13.30
C LEU A 116 24.14 12.29 13.65
N CYS A 117 25.26 11.60 13.45
CA CYS A 117 25.35 10.17 13.77
C CYS A 117 26.77 9.72 14.15
N GLU A 118 26.87 8.49 14.66
CA GLU A 118 28.12 7.76 14.82
C GLU A 118 28.95 7.68 13.52
N SER A 119 30.28 7.77 13.59
CA SER A 119 31.18 7.65 12.42
C SER A 119 31.09 6.31 11.68
N TYR A 120 30.54 5.29 12.34
CA TYR A 120 30.02 4.07 11.75
C TYR A 120 28.65 3.79 12.37
N THR A 121 27.60 3.70 11.55
CA THR A 121 26.21 3.68 12.07
C THR A 121 25.35 2.60 11.40
N TYR A 122 24.18 2.33 11.99
CA TYR A 122 23.33 1.21 11.61
C TYR A 122 22.80 1.38 10.15
N PRO A 123 23.08 0.45 9.20
CA PRO A 123 22.81 0.70 7.79
C PRO A 123 21.33 0.80 7.45
N SER A 124 20.48 0.08 8.20
CA SER A 124 19.03 0.16 8.05
C SER A 124 18.43 1.44 8.65
N ALA A 125 19.18 2.17 9.50
CA ALA A 125 18.78 3.52 9.89
C ALA A 125 19.02 4.50 8.75
N GLN A 126 20.20 4.43 8.12
CA GLN A 126 20.55 5.25 6.95
C GLN A 126 19.56 5.05 5.79
N ALA A 127 19.16 3.81 5.55
CA ALA A 127 18.22 3.43 4.49
C ALA A 127 16.83 4.11 4.59
N MET A 128 16.49 4.72 5.74
CA MET A 128 15.25 5.50 5.89
C MET A 128 15.41 6.96 5.47
N TRP A 129 16.61 7.55 5.62
CA TRP A 129 16.83 8.99 5.36
C TRP A 129 17.48 9.29 4.01
N ILE A 130 18.31 8.39 3.48
CA ILE A 130 18.94 8.56 2.15
C ILE A 130 17.87 8.73 1.04
N PRO A 131 16.76 7.96 0.99
CA PRO A 131 15.73 8.14 -0.04
C PRO A 131 14.91 9.43 0.09
N LEU A 132 15.02 10.14 1.22
CA LEU A 132 14.39 11.43 1.49
C LEU A 132 15.34 12.61 1.19
N GLY A 133 16.49 12.35 0.58
CA GLY A 133 17.49 13.36 0.22
C GLY A 133 18.40 13.81 1.36
N ASN A 134 18.34 13.15 2.52
CA ASN A 134 19.04 13.58 3.72
C ASN A 134 20.46 13.02 3.80
N PHE A 135 21.33 13.75 4.49
CA PHE A 135 22.75 13.44 4.63
C PHE A 135 23.13 13.09 6.07
N ALA A 136 24.20 12.33 6.25
CA ALA A 136 24.79 12.09 7.56
C ALA A 136 25.86 13.16 7.87
N ALA A 137 25.86 13.63 9.12
CA ALA A 137 26.95 14.39 9.73
C ALA A 137 27.69 13.46 10.74
N PRO A 138 28.69 12.68 10.29
CA PRO A 138 29.36 11.70 11.15
C PRO A 138 30.25 12.38 12.20
N ILE A 139 30.03 12.02 13.46
CA ILE A 139 30.85 12.46 14.60
C ILE A 139 31.91 11.39 14.90
N ALA A 140 33.14 11.82 15.18
CA ALA A 140 34.22 10.91 15.56
C ALA A 140 33.86 10.11 16.83
N MET A 141 34.50 8.94 16.98
CA MET A 141 34.24 8.02 18.08
C MET A 141 35.52 7.56 18.77
N ASP A 142 35.39 7.12 20.01
CA ASP A 142 36.41 6.47 20.83
C ASP A 142 35.83 5.25 21.57
N GLY A 143 36.58 4.70 22.54
CA GLY A 143 36.14 3.61 23.43
C GLY A 143 34.95 3.93 24.35
N GLN A 144 34.33 5.11 24.24
CA GLN A 144 33.08 5.51 24.89
C GLN A 144 32.00 5.97 23.90
N GLY A 145 32.14 5.66 22.60
CA GLY A 145 31.16 5.96 21.56
C GLY A 145 31.43 7.31 20.91
N ILE A 146 30.38 8.08 20.59
CA ILE A 146 30.47 9.45 20.07
C ILE A 146 31.34 10.30 20.99
N ARG A 147 32.23 11.13 20.41
CA ARG A 147 33.01 12.14 21.12
C ARG A 147 32.27 13.46 21.25
N ASP A 148 32.22 13.97 22.47
CA ASP A 148 31.57 15.23 22.85
C ASP A 148 32.33 16.47 22.35
N ASP A 149 33.66 16.44 22.33
CA ASP A 149 34.48 17.55 21.81
C ASP A 149 34.34 17.72 20.29
N GLU A 150 34.27 16.61 19.55
CA GLU A 150 34.00 16.63 18.10
C GLU A 150 32.54 16.95 17.76
N LEU A 151 31.57 16.57 18.60
CA LEU A 151 30.18 17.03 18.49
C LEU A 151 30.10 18.56 18.63
N GLU A 152 30.74 19.14 19.66
CA GLU A 152 30.79 20.60 19.81
C GLU A 152 31.51 21.25 18.63
N ARG A 153 32.64 20.69 18.17
CA ARG A 153 33.37 21.24 17.02
C ARG A 153 32.47 21.34 15.80
N ILE A 154 31.79 20.25 15.41
CA ILE A 154 30.88 20.19 14.25
C ILE A 154 29.75 21.22 14.38
N LEU A 155 29.07 21.27 15.54
CA LEU A 155 27.95 22.18 15.78
C LEU A 155 28.38 23.66 15.76
N ARG A 156 29.60 23.95 16.25
CA ARG A 156 30.18 25.28 16.31
C ARG A 156 30.73 25.77 14.97
N SER A 157 31.36 24.92 14.17
CA SER A 157 31.91 25.30 12.86
C SER A 157 30.92 25.22 11.71
N TRP A 158 29.73 24.63 11.91
CA TRP A 158 28.79 24.28 10.84
C TRP A 158 28.56 25.36 9.78
N GLU A 159 28.23 26.59 10.18
CA GLU A 159 27.92 27.71 9.27
C GLU A 159 29.14 28.18 8.45
N THR A 160 30.36 27.89 8.92
CA THR A 160 31.62 28.17 8.22
C THR A 160 32.01 27.02 7.29
N ASP A 161 31.82 25.78 7.74
CA ASP A 161 32.16 24.56 6.98
C ASP A 161 31.13 24.27 5.87
N HIS A 162 29.87 24.67 6.08
CA HIS A 162 28.71 24.41 5.23
C HIS A 162 27.89 25.70 5.00
N PRO A 163 28.45 26.74 4.34
CA PRO A 163 27.81 28.04 4.21
C PRO A 163 26.48 27.97 3.45
N GLY A 164 25.41 28.46 4.09
CA GLY A 164 24.05 28.43 3.55
C GLY A 164 23.25 27.15 3.80
N ILE A 165 23.83 26.13 4.45
CA ILE A 165 23.16 24.89 4.81
C ILE A 165 22.68 24.96 6.27
N ARG A 166 21.44 24.51 6.56
CA ARG A 166 20.90 24.44 7.92
C ARG A 166 21.80 23.58 8.82
N ARG A 167 21.99 23.99 10.08
CA ARG A 167 22.66 23.17 11.11
C ARG A 167 21.80 21.94 11.44
N PRO A 168 22.37 20.73 11.58
CA PRO A 168 21.67 19.56 12.09
C PRO A 168 20.94 19.84 13.40
N HIS A 169 19.71 19.33 13.52
CA HIS A 169 18.86 19.41 14.72
C HIS A 169 18.41 18.03 15.22
N VAL A 170 18.89 16.94 14.60
CA VAL A 170 18.61 15.54 14.99
C VAL A 170 19.92 14.78 15.18
N LEU A 171 20.05 14.05 16.29
CA LEU A 171 21.16 13.14 16.61
C LEU A 171 20.65 11.71 16.74
N TYR A 172 21.01 10.83 15.80
CA TYR A 172 20.77 9.39 15.87
C TYR A 172 21.97 8.66 16.48
N LEU A 173 21.74 7.85 17.52
CA LEU A 173 22.79 7.02 18.14
C LEU A 173 22.24 5.71 18.70
N VAL A 174 23.11 4.69 18.75
CA VAL A 174 22.88 3.46 19.52
C VAL A 174 23.73 3.53 20.80
N SER A 175 23.11 3.81 21.94
CA SER A 175 23.84 4.24 23.14
C SER A 175 24.50 3.10 23.93
N VAL A 176 23.97 1.88 23.78
CA VAL A 176 24.45 0.65 24.40
C VAL A 176 24.77 -0.39 23.32
N GLY A 177 25.99 -0.94 23.33
CA GLY A 177 26.39 -2.00 22.40
C GLY A 177 26.26 -1.59 20.94
N SER A 178 26.74 -0.40 20.60
CA SER A 178 26.54 0.30 19.32
C SER A 178 26.72 -0.58 18.08
N ASN A 179 25.98 -0.29 17.02
CA ASN A 179 25.96 -1.11 15.80
C ASN A 179 26.62 -0.34 14.63
N PRO A 180 27.93 -0.55 14.37
CA PRO A 180 28.61 -1.83 14.54
C PRO A 180 29.55 -1.95 15.75
N SER A 181 29.91 -0.86 16.45
CA SER A 181 31.10 -0.77 17.30
C SER A 181 31.18 -1.76 18.48
N GLY A 182 30.05 -2.13 19.08
CA GLY A 182 29.96 -2.90 20.33
C GLY A 182 30.23 -2.09 21.61
N VAL A 183 30.44 -0.77 21.49
CA VAL A 183 30.76 0.14 22.60
C VAL A 183 29.49 0.60 23.34
N THR A 184 29.62 0.93 24.63
CA THR A 184 28.57 1.52 25.46
C THR A 184 29.02 2.89 25.98
N MET A 185 28.16 3.91 25.87
CA MET A 185 28.46 5.25 26.38
C MET A 185 28.29 5.33 27.90
N GLY A 186 29.33 5.76 28.62
CA GLY A 186 29.29 6.02 30.07
C GLY A 186 28.51 7.29 30.45
N ARG A 187 28.18 7.43 31.75
CA ARG A 187 27.32 8.51 32.27
C ARG A 187 27.84 9.92 31.96
N GLU A 188 29.13 10.16 32.14
CA GLU A 188 29.76 11.48 31.92
C GLU A 188 29.69 11.89 30.45
N ARG A 189 30.08 11.01 29.53
CA ARG A 189 29.96 11.24 28.07
C ARG A 189 28.52 11.54 27.66
N ARG A 190 27.53 10.83 28.22
CA ARG A 190 26.10 11.10 27.98
C ARG A 190 25.67 12.46 28.51
N GLN A 191 26.12 12.88 29.69
CA GLN A 191 25.83 14.20 30.23
C GLN A 191 26.39 15.30 29.33
N ASN A 192 27.65 15.20 28.93
CA ASN A 192 28.28 16.19 28.05
C ASN A 192 27.59 16.27 26.68
N ILE A 193 27.25 15.13 26.07
CA ILE A 193 26.48 15.09 24.81
C ILE A 193 25.09 15.72 25.01
N TYR A 194 24.39 15.40 26.10
CA TYR A 194 23.06 15.97 26.38
C TYR A 194 23.13 17.48 26.60
N ASP A 195 24.11 17.98 27.36
CA ASP A 195 24.28 19.42 27.62
C ASP A 195 24.65 20.19 26.34
N LEU A 196 25.41 19.58 25.43
CA LEU A 196 25.63 20.10 24.07
C LEU A 196 24.34 20.09 23.24
N CYS A 197 23.51 19.04 23.35
CA CYS A 197 22.20 19.00 22.69
C CYS A 197 21.22 20.05 23.24
N VAL A 198 21.28 20.39 24.52
CA VAL A 198 20.56 21.54 25.09
C VAL A 198 21.11 22.87 24.54
N LYS A 199 22.44 23.01 24.49
CA LYS A 199 23.13 24.24 24.04
C LYS A 199 22.87 24.60 22.57
N TYR A 200 22.75 23.59 21.70
CA TYR A 200 22.58 23.75 20.25
C TYR A 200 21.18 23.36 19.74
N ASP A 201 20.25 23.08 20.67
CA ASP A 201 18.87 22.64 20.45
C ASP A 201 18.70 21.43 19.51
N ILE A 202 19.38 20.34 19.86
CA ILE A 202 19.38 19.06 19.13
C ILE A 202 18.39 18.08 19.79
N ILE A 203 17.56 17.41 18.99
CA ILE A 203 16.71 16.30 19.43
C ILE A 203 17.54 15.00 19.39
N ILE A 204 17.57 14.27 20.49
CA ILE A 204 18.32 13.01 20.61
C ILE A 204 17.38 11.84 20.32
N VAL A 205 17.80 10.95 19.43
CA VAL A 205 17.05 9.73 19.09
C VAL A 205 17.87 8.52 19.49
N GLU A 206 17.47 7.89 20.60
CA GLU A 206 18.19 6.82 21.27
C GLU A 206 17.63 5.46 20.81
N ASP A 207 18.22 4.90 19.74
CA ASP A 207 17.83 3.60 19.18
C ASP A 207 18.55 2.47 19.92
N ASP A 208 17.92 1.93 20.95
CA ASP A 208 18.64 1.28 22.04
C ASP A 208 18.24 -0.20 22.30
N PRO A 209 18.09 -1.04 21.26
CA PRO A 209 17.55 -2.41 21.38
C PRO A 209 18.45 -3.38 22.16
N TYR A 210 19.59 -2.92 22.66
CA TYR A 210 20.57 -3.71 23.42
C TYR A 210 20.71 -3.26 24.88
N PHE A 211 19.90 -2.31 25.37
CA PHE A 211 20.09 -1.64 26.68
C PHE A 211 20.34 -2.58 27.86
N PHE A 212 19.62 -3.70 27.96
CA PHE A 212 19.79 -4.66 29.05
C PHE A 212 20.93 -5.66 28.84
N ILE A 213 21.45 -5.76 27.62
CA ILE A 213 22.59 -6.60 27.25
C ILE A 213 23.88 -5.80 27.49
N GLN A 214 24.11 -5.39 28.74
CA GLN A 214 25.34 -4.74 29.23
C GLN A 214 26.10 -5.71 30.12
N TYR A 215 27.42 -5.86 29.92
CA TYR A 215 28.25 -6.78 30.70
C TYR A 215 29.65 -6.18 30.98
N PRO A 216 30.34 -6.63 32.05
CA PRO A 216 31.65 -6.10 32.42
C PRO A 216 32.68 -6.24 31.28
N GLN A 217 33.65 -5.34 31.23
CA GLN A 217 34.77 -5.42 30.29
C GLN A 217 35.50 -6.77 30.41
N TYR A 218 36.01 -7.29 29.29
CA TYR A 218 36.75 -8.55 29.28
C TYR A 218 38.19 -8.33 29.76
N ASP A 219 38.63 -9.11 30.76
CA ASP A 219 40.04 -9.22 31.14
C ASP A 219 40.67 -10.48 30.51
N LEU A 220 41.93 -10.36 30.08
CA LEU A 220 42.77 -11.46 29.60
C LEU A 220 43.32 -12.32 30.75
N LYS A 221 43.45 -11.76 31.97
CA LYS A 221 44.15 -12.40 33.09
C LYS A 221 43.22 -13.16 34.02
N GLU A 222 42.05 -12.62 34.33
CA GLU A 222 41.06 -13.28 35.19
C GLU A 222 40.06 -14.17 34.43
N ARG A 223 39.80 -15.36 34.98
CA ARG A 223 38.54 -16.04 34.73
C ARG A 223 37.45 -15.32 35.52
N LEU A 224 36.69 -14.45 34.84
CA LEU A 224 35.45 -13.90 35.39
C LEU A 224 34.62 -15.03 36.02
N ALA A 225 34.29 -14.86 37.31
CA ALA A 225 33.38 -15.75 38.00
C ALA A 225 32.00 -15.72 37.33
N ALA A 226 31.19 -16.77 37.54
CA ALA A 226 29.79 -16.71 37.15
C ALA A 226 29.10 -15.62 37.97
N ASP A 227 28.57 -14.59 37.31
CA ASP A 227 27.91 -13.46 37.98
C ASP A 227 26.74 -13.99 38.81
N GLU A 228 26.76 -13.74 40.12
CA GLU A 228 25.73 -14.23 41.03
C GLU A 228 24.36 -13.63 40.69
N SER A 229 23.29 -14.35 41.05
CA SER A 229 21.93 -13.84 40.83
C SER A 229 21.74 -12.59 41.69
N LYS A 230 21.48 -11.45 41.05
CA LYS A 230 21.34 -10.16 41.73
C LYS A 230 19.87 -9.90 42.02
N SER A 231 19.58 -9.06 43.01
CA SER A 231 18.24 -8.48 43.10
C SER A 231 17.99 -7.58 41.88
N SER A 232 16.72 -7.41 41.48
CA SER A 232 16.35 -6.49 40.39
C SER A 232 16.92 -5.07 40.57
N ASN A 233 17.05 -4.60 41.81
CA ASN A 233 17.59 -3.27 42.10
C ASN A 233 19.11 -3.20 41.86
N GLU A 234 19.87 -4.23 42.25
CA GLU A 234 21.31 -4.32 41.99
C GLU A 234 21.59 -4.51 40.50
N PHE A 235 20.79 -5.33 39.81
CA PHE A 235 20.88 -5.48 38.36
C PHE A 235 20.69 -4.13 37.66
N LEU A 236 19.62 -3.39 37.96
CA LEU A 236 19.36 -2.07 37.38
C LEU A 236 20.42 -1.03 37.75
N THR A 237 20.97 -1.09 38.98
CA THR A 237 22.06 -0.20 39.41
C THR A 237 23.40 -0.52 38.72
N SER A 238 23.54 -1.72 38.14
CA SER A 238 24.71 -2.13 37.35
C SER A 238 24.64 -1.76 35.86
N LEU A 239 23.58 -1.09 35.40
CA LEU A 239 23.42 -0.64 34.02
C LEU A 239 23.89 0.81 33.85
N SER A 240 24.48 1.12 32.69
CA SER A 240 24.73 2.50 32.28
C SER A 240 23.39 3.23 32.10
N PRO A 241 23.27 4.51 32.49
CA PRO A 241 22.03 5.27 32.38
C PRO A 241 21.64 5.51 30.92
N SER A 242 20.34 5.52 30.61
CA SER A 242 19.83 5.99 29.31
C SER A 242 19.83 7.51 29.23
N PHE A 243 19.74 8.09 28.02
CA PHE A 243 19.59 9.53 27.85
C PHE A 243 18.29 10.06 28.50
N VAL A 244 17.24 9.24 28.57
CA VAL A 244 15.98 9.55 29.26
C VAL A 244 16.16 9.81 30.77
N GLN A 245 17.19 9.22 31.42
CA GLN A 245 17.53 9.53 32.83
C GLN A 245 18.21 10.89 33.03
N LEU A 246 18.60 11.57 31.94
CA LEU A 246 19.22 12.91 31.95
C LEU A 246 18.29 13.98 31.34
N ASP A 247 17.28 13.54 30.60
CA ASP A 247 16.35 14.39 29.87
C ASP A 247 15.40 15.13 30.82
N HIS A 248 15.72 16.40 31.06
CA HIS A 248 14.91 17.34 31.84
C HIS A 248 14.17 18.35 30.96
N GLN A 249 14.27 18.24 29.63
CA GLN A 249 13.57 19.10 28.68
C GLN A 249 12.53 18.36 27.82
N GLY A 250 12.53 17.03 27.82
CA GLY A 250 11.68 16.20 26.96
C GLY A 250 12.23 16.06 25.54
N ARG A 251 13.54 16.29 25.33
CA ARG A 251 14.20 16.29 24.00
C ARG A 251 14.74 14.93 23.53
N VAL A 252 14.50 13.86 24.29
CA VAL A 252 14.90 12.49 23.93
C VAL A 252 13.70 11.70 23.41
N ILE A 253 13.82 11.16 22.19
CA ILE A 253 12.92 10.15 21.62
C ILE A 253 13.66 8.80 21.68
N ARG A 254 13.32 7.96 22.65
CA ARG A 254 13.93 6.64 22.82
C ARG A 254 13.11 5.56 22.12
N LEU A 255 13.78 4.63 21.44
CA LEU A 255 13.16 3.53 20.69
C LEU A 255 13.42 2.18 21.39
N GLU A 256 12.44 1.62 22.08
CA GLU A 256 12.55 0.34 22.80
C GLU A 256 12.06 -0.85 21.95
N SER A 257 12.69 -2.02 22.11
CA SER A 257 12.41 -3.20 21.27
C SER A 257 12.38 -4.52 22.02
N PHE A 258 11.30 -5.28 21.84
CA PHE A 258 11.26 -6.70 22.25
C PHE A 258 12.06 -7.60 21.29
N SER A 259 12.57 -7.05 20.18
CA SER A 259 13.25 -7.79 19.10
C SER A 259 14.56 -8.48 19.50
N LYS A 260 15.19 -8.04 20.59
CA LYS A 260 16.47 -8.59 21.08
C LYS A 260 16.38 -9.13 22.52
N THR A 261 15.31 -8.78 23.25
CA THR A 261 15.04 -9.26 24.61
C THR A 261 14.11 -10.46 24.64
N LEU A 262 13.15 -10.58 23.72
CA LEU A 262 12.21 -11.70 23.63
C LEU A 262 12.37 -12.43 22.27
N GLY A 263 12.15 -11.74 21.15
CA GLY A 263 12.28 -12.34 19.83
C GLY A 263 11.95 -11.39 18.68
N PRO A 264 12.73 -11.38 17.59
CA PRO A 264 12.55 -10.43 16.48
C PRO A 264 11.31 -10.72 15.63
N GLY A 265 10.74 -11.93 15.69
CA GLY A 265 9.53 -12.30 14.96
C GLY A 265 8.28 -11.55 15.44
N LEU A 266 8.26 -11.10 16.69
CA LEU A 266 7.11 -10.41 17.32
C LEU A 266 6.77 -9.05 16.69
N ARG A 267 7.71 -8.44 15.94
CA ARG A 267 7.54 -7.10 15.34
C ARG A 267 6.94 -6.11 16.34
N LEU A 268 7.55 -5.97 17.52
CA LEU A 268 7.00 -5.16 18.60
C LEU A 268 8.08 -4.38 19.36
N GLY A 269 7.76 -3.14 19.68
CA GLY A 269 8.55 -2.18 20.45
C GLY A 269 7.67 -1.02 20.92
N TYR A 270 8.26 -0.02 21.54
CA TYR A 270 7.55 1.19 21.97
C TYR A 270 8.45 2.42 21.99
N PHE A 271 7.88 3.58 21.67
CA PHE A 271 8.51 4.87 21.91
C PHE A 271 8.48 5.20 23.41
N VAL A 272 9.48 5.93 23.87
CA VAL A 272 9.44 6.72 25.11
C VAL A 272 9.82 8.15 24.73
N ALA A 273 8.89 9.09 24.87
CA ALA A 273 9.10 10.50 24.50
C ALA A 273 8.11 11.43 25.22
N ASN A 274 8.30 12.75 25.05
CA ASN A 274 7.34 13.77 25.44
C ASN A 274 6.05 13.70 24.60
N SER A 275 4.91 14.08 25.20
CA SER A 275 3.58 14.10 24.55
C SER A 275 3.51 14.85 23.22
N ILE A 276 4.34 15.89 23.01
CA ILE A 276 4.47 16.62 21.74
C ILE A 276 4.95 15.69 20.61
N PHE A 277 5.89 14.78 20.90
CA PHE A 277 6.39 13.82 19.92
C PHE A 277 5.46 12.63 19.78
N THR A 278 4.91 12.07 20.86
CA THR A 278 4.02 10.89 20.77
C THR A 278 2.71 11.20 20.05
N GLU A 279 2.15 12.41 20.17
CA GLU A 279 0.97 12.81 19.39
C GLU A 279 1.27 12.81 17.90
N ARG A 280 2.39 13.40 17.47
CA ARG A 280 2.77 13.44 16.05
C ARG A 280 3.15 12.07 15.50
N LEU A 281 3.88 11.26 16.27
CA LEU A 281 4.18 9.88 15.93
C LEU A 281 2.93 9.00 15.88
N LEU A 282 1.89 9.30 16.68
CA LEU A 282 0.58 8.65 16.60
C LEU A 282 -0.14 9.03 15.30
N ARG A 283 -0.18 10.31 14.90
CA ARG A 283 -0.77 10.75 13.62
C ARG A 283 -0.14 10.03 12.42
N THR A 284 1.19 9.90 12.38
CA THR A 284 1.89 9.11 11.35
C THR A 284 1.58 7.61 11.46
N THR A 285 1.45 7.08 12.68
CA THR A 285 1.09 5.67 12.91
C THR A 285 -0.30 5.33 12.40
N GLU A 286 -1.29 6.21 12.58
CA GLU A 286 -2.67 6.04 12.12
C GLU A 286 -2.79 5.88 10.59
N VAL A 287 -1.92 6.52 9.81
CA VAL A 287 -1.94 6.49 8.34
C VAL A 287 -0.94 5.51 7.70
N GLU A 288 0.10 5.08 8.42
CA GLU A 288 1.09 4.10 7.93
C GLU A 288 0.80 2.65 8.33
N THR A 289 0.95 2.35 9.63
CA THR A 289 1.04 0.97 10.14
C THR A 289 -0.16 0.54 10.95
N GLN A 290 -0.96 1.52 11.39
CA GLN A 290 -1.94 1.36 12.46
C GLN A 290 -1.29 0.67 13.68
N ASP A 291 -2.04 -0.21 14.35
CA ASP A 291 -1.63 -0.93 15.55
C ASP A 291 -0.66 -2.11 15.26
N PRO A 292 0.43 -2.33 16.03
CA PRO A 292 1.26 -3.53 15.90
C PRO A 292 0.46 -4.82 16.07
N ALA A 293 0.85 -5.90 15.38
CA ALA A 293 0.07 -7.14 15.31
C ALA A 293 -0.43 -7.64 16.68
N GLY A 294 -1.76 -7.63 16.89
CA GLY A 294 -2.38 -7.86 18.19
C GLY A 294 -2.06 -9.22 18.82
N LEU A 295 -1.86 -10.27 18.03
CA LEU A 295 -1.36 -11.57 18.52
C LEU A 295 0.04 -11.48 19.18
N SER A 296 0.90 -10.56 18.73
CA SER A 296 2.18 -10.30 19.40
C SER A 296 2.02 -9.44 20.65
N GLN A 297 1.06 -8.49 20.65
CA GLN A 297 0.72 -7.72 21.84
C GLN A 297 0.13 -8.60 22.95
N VAL A 298 -0.80 -9.51 22.64
CA VAL A 298 -1.44 -10.39 23.64
C VAL A 298 -0.43 -11.40 24.21
N PHE A 299 0.46 -11.92 23.36
CA PHE A 299 1.55 -12.80 23.81
C PHE A 299 2.47 -12.08 24.80
N VAL A 300 2.96 -10.88 24.44
CA VAL A 300 3.85 -10.10 25.33
C VAL A 300 3.13 -9.64 26.58
N LEU A 301 1.89 -9.16 26.50
CA LEU A 301 1.10 -8.78 27.68
C LEU A 301 0.91 -9.95 28.65
N SER A 302 0.49 -11.11 28.15
CA SER A 302 0.27 -12.32 28.97
C SER A 302 1.57 -12.83 29.59
N LEU A 303 2.69 -12.72 28.86
CA LEU A 303 4.02 -13.04 29.36
C LEU A 303 4.44 -12.08 30.49
N MET A 304 4.23 -10.76 30.31
CA MET A 304 4.55 -9.76 31.33
C MET A 304 3.62 -9.82 32.55
N GLN A 305 2.35 -10.22 32.38
CA GLN A 305 1.44 -10.50 33.48
C GLN A 305 1.86 -11.75 34.27
N ARG A 306 2.37 -12.79 33.60
CA ARG A 306 2.87 -14.02 34.25
C ARG A 306 4.20 -13.83 34.97
N TRP A 307 5.15 -13.15 34.33
CA TRP A 307 6.49 -12.94 34.88
C TRP A 307 6.55 -11.77 35.87
N GLY A 308 5.67 -10.78 35.73
CA GLY A 308 5.82 -9.48 36.38
C GLY A 308 7.06 -8.74 35.88
N MET A 309 7.28 -7.52 36.41
CA MET A 309 8.47 -6.75 36.08
C MET A 309 9.76 -7.43 36.56
N ASP A 310 9.73 -8.02 37.77
CA ASP A 310 10.93 -8.62 38.35
C ASP A 310 11.30 -9.97 37.71
N GLY A 311 10.32 -10.79 37.28
CA GLY A 311 10.61 -11.97 36.46
C GLY A 311 11.17 -11.60 35.08
N TYR A 312 10.70 -10.51 34.46
CA TYR A 312 11.31 -10.01 33.22
C TYR A 312 12.73 -9.46 33.46
N LEU A 313 13.00 -8.80 34.58
CA LEU A 313 14.37 -8.37 34.93
C LEU A 313 15.31 -9.57 35.19
N THR A 314 14.84 -10.63 35.85
CA THR A 314 15.58 -11.91 36.00
C THR A 314 15.86 -12.58 34.65
N TRP A 315 14.90 -12.55 33.72
CA TRP A 315 15.10 -13.00 32.34
C TRP A 315 16.16 -12.14 31.61
N LEU A 316 16.10 -10.83 31.75
CA LEU A 316 17.06 -9.90 31.14
C LEU A 316 18.49 -10.06 31.72
N GLN A 317 18.65 -10.29 33.03
CA GLN A 317 19.96 -10.63 33.62
C GLN A 317 20.47 -11.98 33.08
N SER A 318 19.60 -12.97 32.97
CA SER A 318 19.96 -14.28 32.38
C SER A 318 20.42 -14.14 30.93
N LEU A 319 19.73 -13.30 30.14
CA LEU A 319 20.08 -13.00 28.75
C LEU A 319 21.43 -12.29 28.63
N ARG A 320 21.70 -11.28 29.47
CA ARG A 320 23.02 -10.62 29.62
C ARG A 320 24.12 -11.65 29.84
N ASN A 321 23.93 -12.57 30.79
CA ASN A 321 24.94 -13.56 31.15
C ASN A 321 25.23 -14.55 30.00
N GLN A 322 24.23 -14.88 29.18
CA GLN A 322 24.41 -15.67 27.95
C GLN A 322 25.22 -14.90 26.89
N TYR A 323 24.91 -13.63 26.63
CA TYR A 323 25.67 -12.84 25.65
C TYR A 323 27.10 -12.54 26.11
N GLN A 324 27.33 -12.31 27.41
CA GLN A 324 28.68 -12.24 27.99
C GLN A 324 29.45 -13.54 27.72
N THR A 325 28.85 -14.70 28.01
CA THR A 325 29.46 -16.03 27.76
C THR A 325 29.80 -16.23 26.28
N ARG A 326 28.93 -15.79 25.37
CA ARG A 326 29.13 -15.87 23.91
C ARG A 326 30.22 -14.93 23.39
N ARG A 327 30.29 -13.69 23.89
CA ARG A 327 31.41 -12.76 23.64
C ARG A 327 32.72 -13.40 24.05
N ASP A 328 32.76 -13.92 25.27
CA ASP A 328 33.92 -14.57 25.86
C ASP A 328 34.42 -15.76 25.01
N TRP A 329 33.51 -16.56 24.44
CA TRP A 329 33.88 -17.63 23.50
C TRP A 329 34.54 -17.08 22.23
N MET A 330 34.01 -16.00 21.64
CA MET A 330 34.59 -15.37 20.45
C MET A 330 36.00 -14.79 20.73
N ILE A 331 36.18 -14.11 21.86
CA ILE A 331 37.49 -13.58 22.27
C ILE A 331 38.50 -14.71 22.55
N LYS A 332 38.04 -15.81 23.19
CA LYS A 332 38.88 -17.01 23.41
C LYS A 332 39.22 -17.72 22.09
N ALA A 333 38.33 -17.73 21.10
CA ALA A 333 38.61 -18.23 19.76
C ALA A 333 39.65 -17.36 19.00
N PHE A 334 39.66 -16.04 19.20
CA PHE A 334 40.76 -15.19 18.73
C PHE A 334 42.08 -15.55 19.44
N ALA A 335 42.09 -15.67 20.77
CA ALA A 335 43.29 -16.02 21.55
C ALA A 335 43.88 -17.41 21.22
N GLN A 336 43.06 -18.36 20.74
CA GLN A 336 43.52 -19.65 20.23
C GLN A 336 44.27 -19.54 18.88
N ASN A 337 44.09 -18.44 18.15
CA ASN A 337 44.52 -18.29 16.75
C ASN A 337 45.51 -17.13 16.50
N PHE A 338 45.53 -16.14 17.39
CA PHE A 338 46.31 -14.91 17.35
C PHE A 338 46.87 -14.60 18.74
N GLU A 339 48.03 -13.94 18.78
CA GLU A 339 48.58 -13.41 20.03
C GLU A 339 47.81 -12.13 20.38
N LEU A 340 46.90 -12.20 21.36
CA LEU A 340 46.14 -11.04 21.84
C LEU A 340 46.98 -10.26 22.85
N LEU A 341 47.27 -9.00 22.53
CA LEU A 341 47.97 -8.03 23.38
C LEU A 341 47.09 -6.80 23.58
N ALA A 342 47.31 -6.00 24.62
CA ALA A 342 46.71 -4.67 24.72
C ALA A 342 47.41 -3.71 23.74
N ALA A 343 46.68 -2.75 23.15
CA ALA A 343 47.27 -1.76 22.23
C ALA A 343 48.43 -0.96 22.87
N SER A 344 48.38 -0.77 24.19
CA SER A 344 49.44 -0.15 24.99
C SER A 344 50.76 -0.93 25.04
N GLU A 345 50.74 -2.24 24.75
CA GLU A 345 51.94 -3.11 24.68
C GLU A 345 52.60 -3.06 23.29
N VAL A 346 51.91 -2.57 22.26
CA VAL A 346 52.34 -2.57 20.85
C VAL A 346 52.37 -1.18 20.20
N LYS A 347 52.45 -0.11 21.01
CA LYS A 347 52.50 1.30 20.54
C LYS A 347 53.57 1.60 19.49
N SER A 348 54.65 0.81 19.43
CA SER A 348 55.71 0.92 18.41
C SER A 348 55.20 0.82 16.97
N HIS A 349 54.00 0.29 16.74
CA HIS A 349 53.38 0.16 15.43
C HIS A 349 52.41 1.31 15.07
N GLY A 350 52.38 2.39 15.87
CA GLY A 350 51.49 3.54 15.64
C GLY A 350 50.05 3.34 16.16
N LEU A 351 49.84 2.31 16.98
CA LEU A 351 48.56 1.99 17.61
C LEU A 351 48.25 2.95 18.75
N LYS A 352 46.97 3.31 18.90
CA LYS A 352 46.46 4.21 19.93
C LYS A 352 46.00 3.40 21.16
N ASP A 353 45.97 4.01 22.34
CA ASP A 353 45.50 3.32 23.56
C ASP A 353 44.02 2.90 23.48
N ASP A 354 43.21 3.60 22.68
CA ASP A 354 41.78 3.30 22.44
C ASP A 354 41.53 2.24 21.35
N ASP A 355 42.55 1.75 20.63
CA ASP A 355 42.41 0.62 19.69
C ASP A 355 42.10 -0.72 20.41
N GLY A 356 42.27 -0.81 21.74
CA GLY A 356 41.78 -1.90 22.58
C GLY A 356 42.68 -3.14 22.63
N LEU A 357 42.11 -4.30 22.28
CA LEU A 357 42.82 -5.59 22.17
C LEU A 357 43.28 -5.81 20.73
N VAL A 358 44.54 -6.21 20.54
CA VAL A 358 45.20 -6.33 19.24
C VAL A 358 45.56 -7.78 18.94
N GLY A 359 44.97 -8.33 17.88
CA GLY A 359 45.29 -9.64 17.32
C GLY A 359 46.55 -9.59 16.47
N CYS A 360 47.63 -10.14 17.01
CA CYS A 360 48.94 -10.17 16.37
C CYS A 360 49.30 -11.55 15.81
N LEU A 361 50.20 -11.56 14.82
CA LEU A 361 50.94 -12.73 14.37
C LEU A 361 52.44 -12.44 14.46
N ARG A 362 53.27 -13.50 14.47
CA ARG A 362 54.73 -13.37 14.39
C ARG A 362 55.24 -13.77 13.02
N ASP A 363 56.20 -13.00 12.51
CA ASP A 363 56.90 -13.31 11.26
C ASP A 363 57.99 -14.37 11.45
N ALA A 364 58.71 -14.72 10.37
CA ALA A 364 59.79 -15.69 10.41
C ALA A 364 61.02 -15.23 11.24
N SER A 365 61.12 -13.93 11.55
CA SER A 365 62.10 -13.31 12.45
C SER A 365 61.62 -13.26 13.91
N GLY A 366 60.38 -13.67 14.20
CA GLY A 366 59.74 -13.57 15.51
C GLY A 366 59.19 -12.19 15.87
N HIS A 367 59.26 -11.22 14.94
CA HIS A 367 58.74 -9.86 15.12
C HIS A 367 57.21 -9.87 15.14
N ILE A 368 56.62 -9.03 15.98
CA ILE A 368 55.17 -8.94 16.19
C ILE A 368 54.58 -8.06 15.10
N VAL A 369 53.57 -8.57 14.39
CA VAL A 369 52.83 -7.84 13.36
C VAL A 369 51.37 -7.73 13.80
N PRO A 370 50.85 -6.52 14.08
CA PRO A 370 49.44 -6.32 14.37
C PRO A 370 48.62 -6.53 13.09
N ILE A 371 47.63 -7.43 13.15
CA ILE A 371 46.74 -7.71 12.02
C ILE A 371 45.43 -6.94 12.17
N PHE A 372 44.84 -7.00 13.36
CA PHE A 372 43.60 -6.30 13.67
C PHE A 372 43.53 -5.88 15.14
N SER A 373 42.68 -4.92 15.47
CA SER A 373 42.36 -4.53 16.84
C SER A 373 40.86 -4.37 17.04
N PHE A 374 40.40 -4.47 18.28
CA PHE A 374 39.02 -4.24 18.67
C PHE A 374 38.91 -3.76 20.11
N VAL A 375 38.03 -2.78 20.36
CA VAL A 375 37.56 -2.52 21.71
C VAL A 375 36.75 -3.74 22.17
N SER A 376 37.10 -4.33 23.31
CA SER A 376 36.28 -5.41 23.88
C SER A 376 34.89 -4.88 24.19
N PRO A 377 33.81 -5.42 23.60
CA PRO A 377 32.49 -4.87 23.81
C PRO A 377 32.05 -4.99 25.26
N THR A 378 31.33 -3.97 25.72
CA THR A 378 30.66 -3.86 27.02
C THR A 378 29.14 -3.99 26.91
N GLY A 379 28.60 -4.12 25.70
CA GLY A 379 27.21 -4.46 25.48
C GLY A 379 26.90 -4.99 24.08
N GLY A 380 25.64 -5.34 23.86
CA GLY A 380 25.13 -5.81 22.56
C GLY A 380 25.59 -7.21 22.18
N MET A 381 25.93 -7.38 20.90
CA MET A 381 26.18 -8.70 20.30
C MET A 381 27.20 -8.69 19.14
N PHE A 382 28.08 -7.69 19.13
CA PHE A 382 29.04 -7.43 18.05
C PHE A 382 30.46 -7.22 18.58
N ILE A 383 31.46 -7.56 17.76
CA ILE A 383 32.83 -7.06 17.88
C ILE A 383 33.16 -6.32 16.59
N TRP A 384 33.59 -5.07 16.71
CA TRP A 384 34.05 -4.26 15.59
C TRP A 384 35.57 -4.33 15.51
N SER A 385 36.07 -4.88 14.41
CA SER A 385 37.48 -5.21 14.26
C SER A 385 38.11 -4.36 13.15
N LYS A 386 39.09 -3.55 13.52
CA LYS A 386 39.90 -2.67 12.66
C LYS A 386 41.12 -3.44 12.16
N PHE A 387 41.26 -3.62 10.86
CA PHE A 387 42.37 -4.36 10.22
C PHE A 387 43.43 -3.41 9.67
N TYR A 388 44.71 -3.75 9.89
CA TYR A 388 45.87 -2.95 9.50
C TYR A 388 46.49 -3.47 8.21
N LEU A 389 46.33 -2.71 7.13
CA LEU A 389 46.69 -3.13 5.76
C LEU A 389 48.15 -2.82 5.40
N SER A 390 48.80 -1.90 6.13
CA SER A 390 50.18 -1.46 5.90
C SER A 390 51.24 -2.59 5.87
N HIS A 391 50.99 -3.68 6.61
CA HIS A 391 51.87 -4.86 6.64
C HIS A 391 51.51 -5.91 5.57
N ASN A 392 50.52 -5.65 4.70
CA ASN A 392 50.12 -6.57 3.63
C ASN A 392 50.70 -6.13 2.27
N SER A 393 51.51 -7.00 1.66
CA SER A 393 52.19 -6.72 0.39
C SER A 393 51.25 -6.52 -0.80
N ASP A 394 50.09 -7.16 -0.80
CA ASP A 394 49.12 -7.07 -1.90
C ASP A 394 48.34 -5.75 -1.84
N TYR A 395 48.04 -5.26 -0.63
CA TYR A 395 47.52 -3.91 -0.43
C TYR A 395 48.56 -2.85 -0.84
N GLU A 396 49.82 -3.02 -0.41
CA GLU A 396 50.92 -2.12 -0.78
C GLU A 396 51.29 -2.15 -2.27
N GLN A 397 50.75 -3.09 -3.06
CA GLN A 397 50.77 -3.05 -4.53
C GLN A 397 49.60 -2.22 -5.09
N LEU A 398 48.36 -2.48 -4.65
CA LEU A 398 47.17 -1.70 -5.04
C LEU A 398 47.34 -0.20 -4.74
N ARG A 399 47.86 0.13 -3.57
CA ARG A 399 48.18 1.50 -3.15
C ARG A 399 49.22 2.20 -4.04
N LYS A 400 50.08 1.44 -4.74
CA LYS A 400 51.16 1.97 -5.57
C LYS A 400 50.84 2.01 -7.06
N SER A 401 49.87 1.25 -7.57
CA SER A 401 49.53 1.30 -9.01
C SER A 401 48.82 2.60 -9.40
N GLN A 402 48.12 3.25 -8.46
CA GLN A 402 47.26 4.43 -8.68
C GLN A 402 46.08 4.22 -9.64
N GLU A 403 45.91 3.00 -10.18
CA GLU A 403 44.79 2.60 -11.04
C GLU A 403 43.46 2.42 -10.25
N VAL A 404 43.53 2.35 -8.92
CA VAL A 404 42.40 2.11 -8.02
C VAL A 404 42.18 3.34 -7.13
N GLU A 405 40.98 3.92 -7.19
CA GLU A 405 40.64 5.16 -6.46
C GLU A 405 40.55 4.98 -4.94
N ASP A 406 40.09 3.81 -4.48
CA ASP A 406 39.96 3.43 -3.07
C ASP A 406 40.64 2.06 -2.82
N PRO A 407 41.98 2.03 -2.66
CA PRO A 407 42.72 0.78 -2.52
C PRO A 407 42.43 0.07 -1.19
N GLU A 408 42.04 0.80 -0.15
CA GLU A 408 41.53 0.23 1.11
C GLU A 408 40.24 -0.56 0.87
N GLN A 409 39.27 0.01 0.16
CA GLN A 409 38.00 -0.68 -0.15
C GLN A 409 38.20 -1.89 -1.08
N ALA A 410 38.97 -1.72 -2.16
CA ALA A 410 39.24 -2.82 -3.09
C ALA A 410 39.97 -4.00 -2.42
N PHE A 411 40.89 -3.72 -1.48
CA PHE A 411 41.52 -4.78 -0.70
C PHE A 411 40.56 -5.42 0.31
N ALA A 412 39.68 -4.64 0.95
CA ALA A 412 38.67 -5.14 1.88
C ALA A 412 37.69 -6.11 1.19
N GLU A 413 37.25 -5.80 -0.02
CA GLU A 413 36.40 -6.69 -0.83
C GLU A 413 37.12 -7.98 -1.23
N LYS A 414 38.39 -7.88 -1.70
CA LYS A 414 39.25 -9.05 -1.97
C LYS A 414 39.38 -9.96 -0.73
N LEU A 415 39.59 -9.38 0.45
CA LEU A 415 39.72 -10.13 1.70
C LEU A 415 38.39 -10.73 2.16
N TRP A 416 37.27 -10.00 2.00
CA TRP A 416 35.93 -10.49 2.30
C TRP A 416 35.54 -11.69 1.44
N MET A 417 35.81 -11.63 0.12
CA MET A 417 35.59 -12.77 -0.78
C MET A 417 36.41 -14.00 -0.35
N GLN A 418 37.68 -13.82 0.04
CA GLN A 418 38.51 -14.92 0.55
C GLN A 418 37.98 -15.54 1.87
N PHE A 419 37.35 -14.75 2.74
CA PHE A 419 36.64 -15.29 3.91
C PHE A 419 35.40 -16.11 3.49
N ALA A 420 34.60 -15.58 2.56
CA ALA A 420 33.40 -16.27 2.05
C ALA A 420 33.75 -17.60 1.34
N GLU A 421 34.77 -17.63 0.49
CA GLU A 421 35.34 -18.85 -0.13
C GLU A 421 35.74 -19.91 0.91
N ASN A 422 36.23 -19.48 2.07
CA ASN A 422 36.64 -20.36 3.18
C ASN A 422 35.49 -20.63 4.17
N LEU A 423 34.24 -20.34 3.78
CA LEU A 423 33.02 -20.54 4.56
C LEU A 423 33.04 -19.79 5.90
N VAL A 424 33.39 -18.51 5.84
CA VAL A 424 33.28 -17.52 6.94
C VAL A 424 32.60 -16.26 6.40
N LEU A 425 31.39 -15.97 6.87
CA LEU A 425 30.66 -14.76 6.49
C LEU A 425 30.78 -13.69 7.59
N LEU A 426 31.30 -12.52 7.22
CA LEU A 426 31.34 -11.31 8.04
C LEU A 426 30.62 -10.17 7.31
N THR A 427 30.26 -9.10 8.03
CA THR A 427 29.83 -7.85 7.38
C THR A 427 31.04 -6.93 7.19
N PRO A 428 31.37 -6.49 5.95
CA PRO A 428 32.48 -5.58 5.71
C PRO A 428 32.14 -4.17 6.21
N GLY A 429 33.18 -3.39 6.51
CA GLY A 429 33.04 -2.08 7.14
C GLY A 429 32.37 -1.02 6.27
N SER A 430 32.49 -1.15 4.95
CA SER A 430 31.84 -0.28 3.96
C SER A 430 30.33 -0.16 4.16
N TYR A 431 29.69 -1.24 4.62
CA TYR A 431 28.25 -1.29 4.85
C TYR A 431 27.79 -0.32 5.96
N TYR A 432 28.68 0.12 6.85
CA TYR A 432 28.39 0.99 8.01
C TYR A 432 28.86 2.44 7.84
N HIS A 433 29.51 2.78 6.72
CA HIS A 433 29.91 4.16 6.46
C HIS A 433 28.69 5.09 6.35
N PRO A 434 28.64 6.22 7.06
CA PRO A 434 27.54 7.18 6.95
C PRO A 434 27.52 7.90 5.60
N TRP A 435 26.36 7.90 4.93
CA TRP A 435 26.14 8.56 3.64
C TRP A 435 26.22 10.08 3.75
N GLN A 436 27.29 10.66 3.21
CA GLN A 436 27.54 12.12 3.17
C GLN A 436 27.37 12.68 1.74
N GLY A 437 26.61 11.99 0.89
CA GLY A 437 26.47 12.33 -0.53
C GLY A 437 27.57 11.74 -1.44
N ALA A 438 27.32 11.78 -2.75
CA ALA A 438 28.14 11.10 -3.77
C ALA A 438 29.60 11.56 -3.84
N HIS A 439 29.94 12.73 -3.28
CA HIS A 439 31.31 13.26 -3.25
C HIS A 439 32.17 12.71 -2.09
N ARG A 440 31.62 11.85 -1.23
CA ARG A 440 32.29 11.24 -0.05
C ARG A 440 32.35 9.70 -0.13
N VAL A 441 32.34 9.14 -1.34
CA VAL A 441 32.26 7.69 -1.56
C VAL A 441 33.57 6.92 -1.37
N THR A 442 34.74 7.57 -1.36
CA THR A 442 36.03 6.92 -1.09
C THR A 442 36.56 7.16 0.32
N THR A 443 37.40 6.24 0.83
CA THR A 443 38.05 6.29 2.15
C THR A 443 38.79 7.60 2.36
N LYS A 444 39.53 8.06 1.33
CA LYS A 444 40.20 9.36 1.31
C LYS A 444 39.21 10.53 1.31
N ALA A 445 38.12 10.47 0.52
CA ALA A 445 37.12 11.54 0.48
C ALA A 445 36.34 11.70 1.80
N ARG A 446 36.11 10.61 2.53
CA ARG A 446 35.55 10.62 3.91
C ARG A 446 36.51 11.22 4.95
N GLY A 447 37.80 11.36 4.65
CA GLY A 447 38.82 11.67 5.65
C GLY A 447 39.07 10.54 6.65
N ALA A 448 38.80 9.29 6.26
CA ALA A 448 38.97 8.12 7.11
C ALA A 448 40.46 7.69 7.23
N GLU A 449 40.76 6.83 8.22
CA GLU A 449 42.12 6.37 8.52
C GLU A 449 42.67 5.46 7.39
N LEU A 450 43.54 6.00 6.55
CA LEU A 450 44.15 5.31 5.41
C LEU A 450 44.94 4.05 5.83
N ALA A 451 45.07 3.08 4.92
CA ALA A 451 45.63 1.75 5.16
C ALA A 451 44.94 0.95 6.29
N THR A 452 43.67 1.25 6.58
CA THR A 452 42.83 0.45 7.47
C THR A 452 41.53 0.03 6.79
N THR A 453 40.91 -1.03 7.29
CA THR A 453 39.52 -1.40 6.95
C THR A 453 38.87 -2.06 8.17
N PHE A 454 37.56 -2.33 8.12
CA PHE A 454 36.82 -2.84 9.28
C PHE A 454 35.96 -4.06 8.92
N PHE A 455 35.73 -4.93 9.90
CA PHE A 455 34.78 -6.03 9.81
C PHE A 455 33.98 -6.16 11.11
N ARG A 456 32.65 -6.34 11.00
CA ARG A 456 31.79 -6.63 12.15
C ARG A 456 31.59 -8.14 12.30
N PHE A 457 32.04 -8.65 13.43
CA PHE A 457 31.78 -10.01 13.92
C PHE A 457 30.51 -10.00 14.78
N SER A 458 29.75 -11.11 14.81
CA SER A 458 28.66 -11.30 15.78
C SER A 458 28.74 -12.68 16.44
N PHE A 459 28.46 -12.72 17.74
CA PHE A 459 28.41 -13.93 18.57
C PHE A 459 26.97 -14.33 18.96
N SER A 460 25.97 -13.78 18.25
CA SER A 460 24.54 -13.93 18.54
C SER A 460 23.97 -15.32 18.20
N MET A 461 23.99 -15.70 16.92
CA MET A 461 23.36 -16.94 16.44
C MET A 461 24.28 -18.17 16.55
N THR A 462 25.56 -18.00 16.24
CA THR A 462 26.58 -19.05 16.09
C THR A 462 26.74 -19.91 17.35
N THR A 463 27.03 -21.22 17.21
CA THR A 463 27.41 -22.07 18.36
C THR A 463 28.84 -21.77 18.83
N LYS A 464 29.27 -22.28 19.98
CA LYS A 464 30.67 -22.13 20.42
C LYS A 464 31.63 -22.78 19.41
N GLU A 465 31.29 -24.00 18.99
CA GLU A 465 32.09 -24.84 18.11
C GLU A 465 32.18 -24.22 16.70
N ASP A 466 31.10 -23.62 16.21
CA ASP A 466 31.09 -22.88 14.93
C ASP A 466 31.85 -21.54 15.03
N MET A 467 31.89 -20.88 16.20
CA MET A 467 32.75 -19.71 16.42
C MET A 467 34.23 -20.11 16.36
N GLU A 468 34.64 -21.14 17.10
CA GLU A 468 36.02 -21.64 17.12
C GLU A 468 36.46 -22.09 15.70
N LEU A 469 35.59 -22.80 14.97
CA LEU A 469 35.83 -23.19 13.58
C LEU A 469 35.89 -21.98 12.62
N GLY A 470 35.00 -21.01 12.77
CA GLY A 470 34.95 -19.80 11.96
C GLY A 470 36.20 -18.94 12.11
N ILE A 471 36.66 -18.73 13.35
CA ILE A 471 37.89 -17.98 13.61
C ILE A 471 39.14 -18.75 13.14
N ALA A 472 39.18 -20.09 13.27
CA ALA A 472 40.27 -20.89 12.72
C ALA A 472 40.36 -20.81 11.18
N ARG A 473 39.22 -20.81 10.48
CA ARG A 473 39.15 -20.59 9.01
C ARG A 473 39.63 -19.19 8.62
N LEU A 474 39.14 -18.15 9.32
CA LEU A 474 39.58 -16.77 9.13
C LEU A 474 41.09 -16.60 9.36
N ALA A 475 41.63 -17.23 10.40
CA ALA A 475 43.05 -17.19 10.74
C ALA A 475 43.94 -17.96 9.73
N LYS A 476 43.38 -18.92 8.99
CA LYS A 476 44.04 -19.55 7.83
C LYS A 476 44.10 -18.60 6.62
N VAL A 477 42.99 -17.88 6.33
CA VAL A 477 42.93 -16.87 5.26
C VAL A 477 43.89 -15.71 5.53
N ILE A 478 43.89 -15.16 6.75
CA ILE A 478 44.80 -14.09 7.16
C ILE A 478 46.26 -14.50 7.03
N ARG A 479 46.65 -15.68 7.55
CA ARG A 479 48.03 -16.19 7.40
C ARG A 479 48.43 -16.29 5.93
N LYS A 480 47.56 -16.81 5.06
CA LYS A 480 47.81 -16.87 3.61
C LYS A 480 47.96 -15.47 2.99
N SER A 481 47.08 -14.52 3.32
CA SER A 481 47.04 -13.18 2.73
C SER A 481 48.21 -12.29 3.16
N TRP A 482 48.63 -12.36 4.43
CA TRP A 482 49.84 -11.70 4.94
C TRP A 482 51.12 -12.56 4.79
N LYS A 483 51.04 -13.71 4.09
CA LYS A 483 52.18 -14.57 3.72
C LYS A 483 52.97 -15.16 4.91
N PHE A 484 52.29 -15.37 6.05
CA PHE A 484 52.81 -16.10 7.21
C PHE A 484 52.77 -17.62 7.01
N ALA A 485 53.64 -18.34 7.73
CA ALA A 485 53.61 -19.80 7.80
C ALA A 485 52.32 -20.33 8.46
N ALA A 486 51.91 -21.54 8.09
CA ALA A 486 50.76 -22.21 8.69
C ALA A 486 51.04 -22.65 10.14
N SER A 487 50.02 -22.61 11.01
CA SER A 487 50.16 -23.05 12.40
C SER A 487 50.42 -24.56 12.50
N PRO A 488 51.37 -25.03 13.34
CA PRO A 488 51.61 -26.46 13.58
C PRO A 488 50.43 -27.21 14.22
N THR A 489 49.43 -26.51 14.76
CA THR A 489 48.37 -27.09 15.61
C THR A 489 47.16 -27.64 14.86
N ALA A 490 47.01 -27.33 13.57
CA ALA A 490 45.86 -27.75 12.77
C ALA A 490 46.08 -29.14 12.14
N SER A 491 45.89 -30.21 12.93
CA SER A 491 45.78 -31.56 12.36
C SER A 491 44.56 -31.63 11.43
N ASP A 492 44.73 -32.06 10.18
CA ASP A 492 43.63 -32.15 9.21
C ASP A 492 42.41 -32.88 9.80
N PRO A 493 41.18 -32.31 9.69
CA PRO A 493 40.00 -32.92 10.28
C PRO A 493 39.74 -34.26 9.59
N LYS A 494 39.96 -35.35 10.33
CA LYS A 494 39.79 -36.74 9.87
C LYS A 494 38.48 -36.90 9.10
N VAL A 495 38.58 -36.99 7.77
CA VAL A 495 37.43 -37.04 6.86
C VAL A 495 36.43 -38.07 7.37
N ARG A 496 35.23 -37.61 7.72
CA ARG A 496 34.19 -38.45 8.32
C ARG A 496 33.57 -39.31 7.23
N VAL A 497 34.19 -40.47 6.96
CA VAL A 497 33.72 -41.47 6.00
C VAL A 497 32.29 -41.90 6.37
N TRP A 498 31.31 -41.32 5.66
CA TRP A 498 29.88 -41.44 5.94
C TRP A 498 29.32 -42.84 5.63
N ARG A 499 30.04 -43.63 4.83
CA ARG A 499 29.60 -44.95 4.34
C ARG A 499 30.82 -45.85 4.15
N ALA A 500 30.81 -47.02 4.78
CA ALA A 500 31.83 -48.07 4.58
C ALA A 500 31.34 -49.10 3.55
N CYS A 501 32.26 -49.68 2.77
CA CYS A 501 31.91 -50.74 1.82
C CYS A 501 31.48 -52.02 2.54
N ARG A 502 30.78 -52.91 1.82
CA ARG A 502 30.10 -54.09 2.37
C ARG A 502 31.08 -55.03 3.10
N GLU A 503 32.24 -55.31 2.52
CA GLU A 503 33.25 -56.19 3.13
C GLU A 503 34.00 -55.54 4.31
N CYS A 504 34.32 -54.24 4.26
CA CYS A 504 34.89 -53.56 5.43
C CYS A 504 33.91 -53.57 6.62
N ARG A 505 32.62 -53.37 6.35
CA ARG A 505 31.55 -53.44 7.37
C ARG A 505 31.42 -54.85 7.95
N LYS A 506 31.39 -55.88 7.09
CA LYS A 506 31.31 -57.31 7.47
C LYS A 506 32.51 -57.78 8.30
N LYS A 507 33.71 -57.26 8.03
CA LYS A 507 34.95 -57.57 8.76
C LYS A 507 35.24 -56.62 9.93
N LYS A 508 34.35 -55.65 10.24
CA LYS A 508 34.50 -54.63 11.31
C LYS A 508 35.83 -53.83 11.24
N ILE A 509 36.28 -53.53 10.03
CA ILE A 509 37.53 -52.80 9.74
C ILE A 509 37.26 -51.41 9.16
N LYS A 510 38.22 -50.50 9.34
CA LYS A 510 38.06 -49.09 8.94
C LYS A 510 38.18 -48.92 7.42
N CYS A 511 37.16 -48.34 6.80
CA CYS A 511 37.11 -48.01 5.38
C CYS A 511 37.58 -46.55 5.16
N ASP A 512 38.30 -46.26 4.07
CA ASP A 512 38.73 -44.89 3.70
C ASP A 512 37.74 -44.16 2.77
N GLY A 513 36.71 -44.84 2.27
CA GLY A 513 35.54 -44.22 1.65
C GLY A 513 35.68 -43.86 0.16
N LYS A 514 36.78 -44.25 -0.48
CA LYS A 514 37.00 -44.10 -1.94
C LYS A 514 36.16 -45.09 -2.74
N GLU A 515 35.93 -44.81 -4.03
CA GLU A 515 35.13 -45.66 -4.95
C GLU A 515 35.53 -47.13 -4.90
N ILE A 516 36.84 -47.40 -4.88
CA ILE A 516 37.40 -48.67 -4.40
C ILE A 516 38.28 -48.35 -3.19
N CYS A 517 37.89 -48.81 -2.01
CA CYS A 517 38.59 -48.50 -0.77
C CYS A 517 39.96 -49.18 -0.72
N HIS A 518 40.97 -48.53 -0.13
CA HIS A 518 42.35 -49.04 -0.11
C HIS A 518 42.45 -50.46 0.46
N HIS A 519 41.65 -50.78 1.49
CA HIS A 519 41.66 -52.10 2.09
C HIS A 519 41.15 -53.18 1.13
N CYS A 520 40.16 -52.89 0.29
CA CYS A 520 39.68 -53.82 -0.73
C CYS A 520 40.71 -54.01 -1.84
N VAL A 521 41.34 -52.93 -2.32
CA VAL A 521 42.43 -52.99 -3.30
C VAL A 521 43.59 -53.86 -2.78
N ALA A 522 44.11 -53.56 -1.59
CA ALA A 522 45.28 -54.22 -1.00
C ALA A 522 45.07 -55.71 -0.66
N HIS A 523 43.85 -56.22 -0.74
CA HIS A 523 43.52 -57.63 -0.50
C HIS A 523 42.80 -58.30 -1.68
N SER A 524 42.78 -57.66 -2.86
CA SER A 524 42.08 -58.12 -4.07
C SER A 524 40.62 -58.52 -3.82
N ARG A 525 39.85 -57.66 -3.14
CA ARG A 525 38.43 -57.89 -2.80
C ARG A 525 37.51 -56.91 -3.50
N GLU A 526 36.35 -57.40 -3.91
CA GLU A 526 35.30 -56.58 -4.51
C GLU A 526 34.79 -55.51 -3.53
N CYS A 527 34.72 -54.25 -3.98
CA CYS A 527 34.40 -53.10 -3.13
C CYS A 527 33.00 -52.54 -3.39
N GLN A 528 31.96 -53.32 -3.06
CA GLN A 528 30.57 -52.87 -3.23
C GLN A 528 30.11 -51.95 -2.09
N TYR A 529 29.39 -50.88 -2.44
CA TYR A 529 28.71 -49.98 -1.49
C TYR A 529 27.18 -50.11 -1.63
N PRO A 530 26.44 -50.59 -0.60
CA PRO A 530 25.00 -50.83 -0.70
C PRO A 530 24.21 -49.51 -0.81
N PRO A 531 23.14 -49.42 -1.64
CA PRO A 531 22.36 -48.20 -1.83
C PRO A 531 21.71 -47.69 -0.53
N SER A 532 21.40 -46.39 -0.48
CA SER A 532 20.96 -45.68 0.72
C SER A 532 19.49 -45.28 0.66
N ASN A 533 18.70 -45.72 1.64
CA ASN A 533 17.30 -45.31 1.82
C ASN A 533 17.17 -43.94 2.52
N ASP A 534 18.07 -43.00 2.24
CA ASP A 534 18.05 -41.64 2.80
C ASP A 534 17.36 -40.67 1.84
N ASN A 535 16.43 -39.85 2.35
CA ASN A 535 15.74 -38.81 1.56
C ASN A 535 16.70 -37.74 0.98
N ALA A 536 17.93 -37.67 1.47
CA ALA A 536 19.02 -36.89 0.89
C ALA A 536 19.57 -37.44 -0.45
N SER A 537 19.01 -38.53 -0.97
CA SER A 537 19.20 -38.99 -2.36
C SER A 537 18.18 -38.34 -3.30
N ALA A 538 16.90 -38.30 -2.92
CA ALA A 538 15.82 -37.65 -3.67
C ALA A 538 16.13 -36.16 -3.92
N ASN A 539 16.60 -35.42 -2.90
CA ASN A 539 17.00 -34.02 -3.06
C ASN A 539 18.26 -33.82 -3.93
N ARG A 540 19.07 -34.87 -4.17
CA ARG A 540 20.17 -34.82 -5.14
C ARG A 540 19.74 -35.24 -6.54
N GLN A 541 18.74 -36.09 -6.67
CA GLN A 541 18.08 -36.35 -7.95
C GLN A 541 17.29 -35.13 -8.42
N SER A 542 16.55 -34.43 -7.56
CA SER A 542 15.84 -33.21 -7.97
C SER A 542 16.80 -32.10 -8.41
N VAL A 543 17.90 -31.86 -7.67
CA VAL A 543 18.95 -30.93 -8.09
C VAL A 543 19.61 -31.35 -9.41
N ALA A 544 19.89 -32.64 -9.62
CA ALA A 544 20.42 -33.13 -10.90
C ALA A 544 19.42 -32.99 -12.05
N THR A 545 18.11 -33.19 -11.80
CA THR A 545 17.05 -32.96 -12.79
C THR A 545 16.92 -31.47 -13.15
N VAL A 546 17.00 -30.57 -12.17
CA VAL A 546 16.99 -29.12 -12.40
C VAL A 546 18.23 -28.68 -13.19
N ASP A 547 19.42 -29.15 -12.82
CA ASP A 547 20.67 -28.87 -13.55
C ASP A 547 20.64 -29.42 -14.99
N GLN A 548 20.00 -30.59 -15.20
CA GLN A 548 19.74 -31.13 -16.54
C GLN A 548 18.71 -30.29 -17.32
N GLN A 549 17.65 -29.80 -16.67
CA GLN A 549 16.65 -28.91 -17.28
C GLN A 549 17.27 -27.55 -17.66
N CYS A 550 18.13 -26.97 -16.81
CA CYS A 550 18.89 -25.76 -17.13
C CYS A 550 19.79 -25.97 -18.35
N LYS A 551 20.46 -27.13 -18.47
CA LYS A 551 21.27 -27.47 -19.66
C LYS A 551 20.44 -27.64 -20.93
N VAL A 552 19.25 -28.24 -20.83
CA VAL A 552 18.30 -28.33 -21.95
C VAL A 552 17.77 -26.95 -22.35
N LEU A 553 17.53 -26.06 -21.38
CA LEU A 553 17.16 -24.66 -21.62
C LEU A 553 18.29 -23.87 -22.30
N SER A 554 19.54 -23.99 -21.84
CA SER A 554 20.69 -23.39 -22.54
C SER A 554 20.81 -23.89 -23.98
N GLN A 555 20.69 -25.20 -24.22
CA GLN A 555 20.70 -25.78 -25.57
C GLN A 555 19.49 -25.38 -26.43
N LEU A 556 18.39 -24.94 -25.81
CA LEU A 556 17.25 -24.33 -26.51
C LEU A 556 17.54 -22.87 -26.86
N CYS A 557 18.12 -22.08 -25.96
CA CYS A 557 18.61 -20.73 -26.25
C CYS A 557 19.66 -20.76 -27.38
N ASP A 558 20.67 -21.62 -27.31
CA ASP A 558 21.68 -21.80 -28.36
C ASP A 558 21.05 -22.11 -29.74
N LYS A 559 19.94 -22.86 -29.76
CA LYS A 559 19.17 -23.19 -30.97
C LYS A 559 18.30 -22.03 -31.44
N VAL A 560 17.69 -21.28 -30.53
CA VAL A 560 16.94 -20.06 -30.84
C VAL A 560 17.87 -19.01 -31.42
N ASP A 561 19.06 -18.80 -30.85
CA ASP A 561 20.08 -17.90 -31.40
C ASP A 561 20.58 -18.37 -32.77
N GLN A 562 20.80 -19.68 -32.97
CA GLN A 562 21.14 -20.23 -34.29
C GLN A 562 20.00 -20.09 -35.32
N LEU A 563 18.73 -20.14 -34.89
CA LEU A 563 17.57 -19.91 -35.76
C LEU A 563 17.39 -18.43 -36.06
N ALA A 564 17.57 -17.54 -35.08
CA ALA A 564 17.55 -16.09 -35.24
C ALA A 564 18.63 -15.64 -36.22
N ASN A 565 19.89 -16.06 -36.03
CA ASN A 565 20.97 -15.75 -36.96
C ASN A 565 20.71 -16.27 -38.39
N LYS A 566 20.09 -17.45 -38.54
CA LYS A 566 19.64 -17.95 -39.87
C LYS A 566 18.50 -17.11 -40.45
N PHE A 567 17.60 -16.59 -39.63
CA PHE A 567 16.56 -15.66 -40.06
C PHE A 567 17.15 -14.32 -40.50
N THR A 568 18.13 -13.77 -39.77
CA THR A 568 18.84 -12.54 -40.14
C THR A 568 19.54 -12.68 -41.49
N VAL A 569 20.34 -13.74 -41.70
CA VAL A 569 21.01 -13.99 -42.99
C VAL A 569 20.00 -14.22 -44.13
N SER A 570 18.85 -14.83 -43.83
CA SER A 570 17.76 -15.01 -44.80
C SER A 570 17.06 -13.68 -45.13
N MET A 571 16.95 -12.77 -44.16
CA MET A 571 16.40 -11.42 -44.35
C MET A 571 17.34 -10.52 -45.14
N GLU A 572 18.65 -10.51 -44.85
CA GLU A 572 19.67 -9.83 -45.67
C GLU A 572 19.66 -10.32 -47.13
N THR A 573 19.39 -11.62 -47.33
CA THR A 573 19.24 -12.22 -48.67
C THR A 573 17.95 -11.74 -49.36
N LEU A 574 16.85 -11.59 -48.61
CA LEU A 574 15.58 -11.04 -49.12
C LEU A 574 15.69 -9.54 -49.47
N GLU A 575 16.39 -8.74 -48.66
CA GLU A 575 16.65 -7.32 -48.95
C GLU A 575 17.46 -7.13 -50.23
N ARG A 576 18.46 -7.99 -50.49
CA ARG A 576 19.21 -7.99 -51.75
C ARG A 576 18.32 -8.32 -52.95
N LEU A 577 17.48 -9.36 -52.84
CA LEU A 577 16.56 -9.75 -53.92
C LEU A 577 15.47 -8.68 -54.20
N THR A 578 15.04 -7.95 -53.17
CA THR A 578 14.06 -6.86 -53.31
C THR A 578 14.66 -5.52 -53.74
N THR A 579 15.99 -5.33 -53.64
CA THR A 579 16.67 -4.17 -54.25
C THR A 579 16.88 -4.33 -55.76
N GLU A 580 17.12 -5.55 -56.26
CA GLU A 580 17.32 -5.80 -57.70
C GLU A 580 16.02 -5.73 -58.55
N THR A 581 14.83 -5.79 -57.93
CA THR A 581 13.54 -5.94 -58.64
C THR A 581 12.71 -4.66 -58.79
N ARG A 582 13.20 -3.49 -58.38
CA ARG A 582 12.46 -2.20 -58.43
C ARG A 582 12.42 -1.52 -59.81
N SER A 583 12.04 -2.24 -60.87
CA SER A 583 11.98 -1.67 -62.23
C SER A 583 10.99 -2.34 -63.22
N LEU A 584 9.69 -2.37 -62.90
CA LEU A 584 8.57 -2.42 -63.88
C LEU A 584 7.31 -1.77 -63.26
N PRO A 585 6.30 -1.33 -64.05
CA PRO A 585 5.22 -0.44 -63.58
C PRO A 585 4.03 -1.17 -62.93
N ILE A 586 3.24 -0.38 -62.20
CA ILE A 586 2.01 -0.78 -61.51
C ILE A 586 0.91 -1.20 -62.50
N ILE A 587 0.19 -2.27 -62.17
CA ILE A 587 -1.11 -2.62 -62.75
C ILE A 587 -2.12 -2.62 -61.60
N ASP A 588 -3.29 -2.02 -61.82
CA ASP A 588 -4.43 -1.99 -60.90
C ASP A 588 -5.36 -3.17 -61.21
N CYS A 589 -5.93 -3.80 -60.18
CA CYS A 589 -6.76 -5.00 -60.28
C CYS A 589 -8.01 -4.88 -59.40
N ALA A 590 -9.01 -4.18 -59.93
CA ALA A 590 -10.38 -4.68 -59.82
C ALA A 590 -10.52 -5.99 -60.64
N ASP A 591 -11.64 -6.70 -60.43
CA ASP A 591 -12.02 -7.96 -61.08
C ASP A 591 -11.11 -9.18 -60.84
N LEU A 592 -11.63 -10.17 -60.08
CA LEU A 592 -12.18 -11.38 -60.70
C LEU A 592 -12.93 -12.28 -59.69
N ASP A 593 -13.87 -13.06 -60.22
CA ASP A 593 -14.80 -13.92 -59.48
C ASP A 593 -14.16 -15.17 -58.85
N GLY A 594 -14.82 -15.72 -57.82
CA GLY A 594 -14.42 -16.98 -57.17
C GLY A 594 -15.32 -18.17 -57.52
N SER A 595 -14.77 -19.39 -57.52
CA SER A 595 -15.58 -20.62 -57.44
C SER A 595 -14.80 -21.90 -57.07
N ARG A 596 -15.34 -22.66 -56.10
CA ARG A 596 -15.38 -24.16 -55.98
C ARG A 596 -14.07 -24.97 -55.90
N ALA A 597 -13.99 -26.13 -55.21
CA ALA A 597 -14.86 -26.82 -54.22
C ALA A 597 -14.16 -28.11 -53.65
N PHE A 598 -14.88 -28.86 -52.78
CA PHE A 598 -14.70 -30.28 -52.39
C PHE A 598 -13.81 -30.60 -51.13
N PRO A 599 -13.96 -31.77 -50.44
CA PRO A 599 -15.08 -32.02 -49.48
C PRO A 599 -14.69 -32.81 -48.18
N VAL A 600 -15.70 -33.15 -47.36
CA VAL A 600 -15.71 -34.12 -46.21
C VAL A 600 -15.52 -35.60 -46.65
N ASP A 601 -15.33 -36.65 -45.82
CA ASP A 601 -15.66 -36.95 -44.38
C ASP A 601 -14.67 -38.05 -43.81
N ALA A 602 -14.71 -38.73 -42.64
CA ALA A 602 -15.63 -38.90 -41.47
C ALA A 602 -14.90 -39.54 -40.24
N GLY A 603 -15.60 -39.75 -39.10
CA GLY A 603 -15.28 -40.74 -38.02
C GLY A 603 -14.72 -40.14 -36.70
N GLN A 604 -15.45 -40.04 -35.56
CA GLN A 604 -16.13 -41.00 -34.67
C GLN A 604 -15.23 -41.77 -33.67
N ASP A 605 -15.42 -41.51 -32.36
CA ASP A 605 -15.70 -42.53 -31.31
C ASP A 605 -16.10 -41.87 -29.96
N GLU A 606 -16.54 -42.66 -28.97
CA GLU A 606 -17.36 -42.22 -27.82
C GLU A 606 -16.69 -42.13 -26.43
N ALA A 607 -17.33 -41.37 -25.53
CA ALA A 607 -17.48 -41.51 -24.06
C ALA A 607 -16.32 -41.98 -23.14
N GLY A 608 -16.05 -41.20 -22.08
CA GLY A 608 -15.27 -41.61 -20.90
C GLY A 608 -15.55 -40.72 -19.68
N ALA A 609 -15.96 -41.30 -18.54
CA ALA A 609 -16.56 -40.59 -17.40
C ALA A 609 -15.71 -40.62 -16.10
N LEU A 610 -16.10 -39.76 -15.12
CA LEU A 610 -15.63 -39.73 -13.71
C LEU A 610 -14.15 -39.26 -13.55
N VAL A 611 -13.63 -38.73 -12.42
CA VAL A 611 -14.07 -38.43 -11.03
C VAL A 611 -13.49 -37.02 -10.70
N GLY A 612 -14.00 -36.12 -9.83
CA GLY A 612 -15.12 -36.14 -8.88
C GLY A 612 -14.66 -35.69 -7.46
N TYR A 613 -15.37 -34.77 -6.80
CA TYR A 613 -15.16 -34.37 -5.39
C TYR A 613 -16.51 -34.11 -4.70
N HIS A 614 -16.62 -34.52 -3.43
CA HIS A 614 -17.89 -34.51 -2.67
C HIS A 614 -18.05 -33.27 -1.80
N GLU A 615 -19.30 -32.80 -1.71
CA GLU A 615 -19.84 -32.04 -0.58
C GLU A 615 -20.26 -33.02 0.54
N GLU A 616 -20.29 -32.54 1.79
CA GLU A 616 -21.14 -33.10 2.86
C GLU A 616 -21.94 -31.95 3.48
N ASP A 617 -23.26 -32.12 3.55
CA ASP A 617 -24.23 -31.16 4.07
C ASP A 617 -24.36 -31.18 5.61
N GLU A 618 -25.01 -30.15 6.17
CA GLU A 618 -26.16 -30.23 7.11
C GLU A 618 -26.40 -28.82 7.70
N THR A 619 -27.34 -28.00 7.18
CA THR A 619 -28.80 -27.97 7.43
C THR A 619 -29.25 -27.62 8.85
N GLY A 620 -29.97 -26.49 8.96
CA GLY A 620 -30.84 -26.11 10.07
C GLY A 620 -30.54 -24.71 10.64
N SER A 621 -31.49 -23.85 11.00
CA SER A 621 -32.94 -23.76 10.73
C SER A 621 -33.47 -22.52 11.48
N SER A 622 -34.07 -21.57 10.76
CA SER A 622 -35.07 -20.57 11.21
C SER A 622 -35.20 -20.20 12.71
N SER A 623 -35.10 -18.91 13.03
CA SER A 623 -36.25 -18.13 13.56
C SER A 623 -35.94 -16.64 13.66
N ASP A 624 -36.88 -15.80 13.22
CA ASP A 624 -36.81 -14.34 13.31
C ASP A 624 -37.27 -13.82 14.68
N SER A 625 -36.75 -12.66 15.10
CA SER A 625 -37.49 -11.70 15.95
C SER A 625 -36.92 -10.29 15.77
N GLU A 626 -37.62 -9.49 14.96
CA GLU A 626 -37.81 -8.03 14.98
C GLU A 626 -36.79 -7.14 15.74
N VAL A 627 -36.24 -6.15 15.01
CA VAL A 627 -35.47 -5.01 15.54
C VAL A 627 -36.20 -3.72 15.17
N ASP A 628 -36.60 -2.93 16.17
CA ASP A 628 -37.13 -1.57 15.97
C ASP A 628 -36.02 -0.53 15.72
N GLU A 629 -36.30 0.47 14.89
CA GLU A 629 -35.37 1.55 14.55
C GLU A 629 -35.29 2.66 15.62
N ILE A 630 -34.07 3.12 15.93
CA ILE A 630 -33.74 4.56 15.97
C ILE A 630 -32.30 4.73 15.45
N GLY A 631 -32.08 5.64 14.49
CA GLY A 631 -30.76 5.87 13.89
C GLY A 631 -30.31 7.33 13.90
N ASN A 632 -29.05 7.56 13.49
CA ASN A 632 -28.64 8.79 12.80
C ASN A 632 -27.32 8.56 12.04
N LYS A 633 -27.21 9.11 10.83
CA LYS A 633 -26.01 9.05 9.96
C LYS A 633 -25.28 10.40 9.97
N SER A 634 -23.99 10.40 9.62
CA SER A 634 -23.16 11.61 9.60
C SER A 634 -22.52 11.81 8.21
N ASP A 635 -23.10 12.71 7.42
CA ASP A 635 -22.66 12.98 6.04
C ASP A 635 -21.63 14.13 5.96
N GLY A 636 -20.85 14.16 4.87
CA GLY A 636 -19.97 15.28 4.52
C GLY A 636 -20.74 16.42 3.84
N HIS A 637 -20.11 17.59 3.70
CA HIS A 637 -20.78 18.79 3.16
C HIS A 637 -19.96 19.48 2.07
N MET A 638 -20.61 20.27 1.21
CA MET A 638 -19.94 21.14 0.26
C MET A 638 -19.63 22.51 0.88
N ALA A 639 -18.46 23.07 0.61
CA ALA A 639 -18.02 24.39 1.05
C ALA A 639 -17.30 25.14 -0.09
N LEU A 640 -17.11 26.46 0.05
CA LEU A 640 -16.42 27.28 -0.96
C LEU A 640 -14.90 27.34 -0.69
N ASP A 641 -14.09 27.14 -1.74
CA ASP A 641 -12.65 27.37 -1.70
C ASP A 641 -12.29 28.87 -1.83
N SER A 642 -10.99 29.19 -1.74
CA SER A 642 -10.49 30.57 -1.83
C SER A 642 -10.68 31.25 -3.20
N TYR A 643 -11.22 30.53 -4.19
CA TYR A 643 -11.62 31.04 -5.51
C TYR A 643 -13.15 31.09 -5.67
N GLY A 644 -13.92 30.80 -4.61
CA GLY A 644 -15.38 30.73 -4.65
C GLY A 644 -15.92 29.54 -5.44
N GLN A 645 -15.17 28.44 -5.57
CA GLN A 645 -15.68 27.20 -6.17
C GLN A 645 -16.12 26.21 -5.08
N LEU A 646 -17.17 25.44 -5.35
CA LEU A 646 -17.68 24.42 -4.43
C LEU A 646 -16.74 23.20 -4.39
N ARG A 647 -16.37 22.77 -3.17
CA ARG A 647 -15.52 21.62 -2.85
C ARG A 647 -16.18 20.74 -1.80
N TYR A 648 -15.91 19.44 -1.84
CA TYR A 648 -16.41 18.51 -0.82
C TYR A 648 -15.49 18.47 0.41
N ILE A 649 -16.07 18.65 1.60
CA ILE A 649 -15.42 18.53 2.90
C ILE A 649 -16.11 17.40 3.69
N GLY A 650 -15.54 16.20 3.58
CA GLY A 650 -15.96 14.99 4.30
C GLY A 650 -14.79 14.11 4.73
N GLY A 651 -15.07 12.94 5.32
CA GLY A 651 -14.02 12.00 5.75
C GLY A 651 -13.14 11.49 4.59
N PRO A 652 -11.92 11.00 4.87
CA PRO A 652 -11.43 10.54 6.18
C PRO A 652 -10.57 11.55 6.98
N ALA A 653 -10.49 12.83 6.60
CA ALA A 653 -9.73 13.84 7.35
C ALA A 653 -10.55 14.64 8.39
N ASN A 654 -11.89 14.70 8.24
CA ASN A 654 -12.67 15.84 8.75
C ASN A 654 -13.52 15.62 10.02
N MET A 655 -13.41 14.46 10.70
CA MET A 655 -14.18 14.22 11.95
C MET A 655 -13.74 15.11 13.13
N ILE A 656 -12.54 15.69 13.08
CA ILE A 656 -12.12 16.75 14.03
C ILE A 656 -12.97 18.00 13.82
N LEU A 657 -13.13 18.41 12.56
CA LEU A 657 -13.63 19.72 12.15
C LEU A 657 -15.11 19.92 12.53
N VAL A 658 -15.96 18.91 12.28
CA VAL A 658 -17.37 18.91 12.68
C VAL A 658 -17.51 18.92 14.21
N LYS A 659 -16.68 18.16 14.92
CA LYS A 659 -16.77 18.04 16.38
C LYS A 659 -16.34 19.33 17.09
N THR A 660 -15.27 19.98 16.63
CA THR A 660 -14.86 21.30 17.13
C THR A 660 -15.95 22.35 16.93
N ILE A 661 -16.73 22.28 15.84
CA ILE A 661 -17.88 23.19 15.63
C ILE A 661 -19.03 22.87 16.61
N GLN A 662 -19.31 21.59 16.89
CA GLN A 662 -20.32 21.20 17.88
C GLN A 662 -19.94 21.64 19.31
N ASP A 663 -18.68 21.44 19.70
CA ASP A 663 -18.15 21.84 21.00
C ASP A 663 -18.14 23.39 21.16
N LEU A 664 -17.93 24.15 20.08
CA LEU A 664 -18.06 25.61 20.06
C LEU A 664 -19.53 26.08 20.13
N ALA A 665 -20.43 25.45 19.37
CA ALA A 665 -21.85 25.80 19.29
C ALA A 665 -22.59 25.61 20.63
N ALA A 666 -22.14 24.68 21.47
CA ALA A 666 -22.65 24.49 22.83
C ALA A 666 -22.46 25.71 23.75
N THR A 667 -21.62 26.68 23.36
CA THR A 667 -21.25 27.85 24.19
C THR A 667 -22.07 29.12 23.92
N SER A 668 -22.99 29.14 22.95
CA SER A 668 -23.70 30.36 22.51
C SER A 668 -25.20 30.17 22.30
N ALA A 669 -25.89 29.52 23.24
CA ALA A 669 -27.31 29.20 23.18
C ALA A 669 -28.27 30.40 23.47
N THR A 670 -28.02 31.57 22.87
CA THR A 670 -28.91 32.76 22.95
C THR A 670 -28.84 33.65 21.71
N GLU A 671 -29.56 33.29 20.64
CA GLU A 671 -30.46 34.15 19.83
C GLU A 671 -31.18 33.32 18.75
N ARG A 672 -32.12 33.89 17.98
CA ARG A 672 -33.12 33.11 17.21
C ARG A 672 -33.29 33.58 15.75
N ASN A 673 -33.73 32.63 14.91
CA ASN A 673 -34.50 32.81 13.66
C ASN A 673 -33.98 33.82 12.61
N THR A 674 -33.30 33.32 11.59
CA THR A 674 -33.38 33.86 10.21
C THR A 674 -33.52 32.70 9.21
N ASN A 675 -34.04 32.99 8.01
CA ASN A 675 -34.38 32.00 6.99
C ASN A 675 -33.31 31.99 5.86
N PRO A 676 -32.73 30.85 5.44
CA PRO A 676 -31.56 30.83 4.53
C PRO A 676 -31.73 31.47 3.14
N LEU A 677 -32.93 31.91 2.74
CA LEU A 677 -33.24 32.41 1.39
C LEU A 677 -32.94 33.90 1.15
N GLU A 678 -32.68 34.71 2.19
CA GLU A 678 -32.49 36.17 2.01
C GLU A 678 -31.07 36.56 1.53
N LEU A 679 -30.08 35.68 1.64
CA LEU A 679 -28.67 35.94 1.30
C LEU A 679 -28.38 36.06 -0.22
N LEU A 680 -29.38 35.86 -1.09
CA LEU A 680 -29.23 35.87 -2.55
C LEU A 680 -29.45 37.24 -3.23
N ASN A 681 -29.83 38.29 -2.49
CA ASN A 681 -30.38 39.53 -3.06
C ASN A 681 -29.55 40.82 -2.87
N THR A 682 -28.30 40.77 -2.43
CA THR A 682 -27.43 41.95 -2.34
C THR A 682 -26.60 42.17 -3.62
N ARG A 683 -26.73 43.35 -4.23
CA ARG A 683 -25.95 43.75 -5.42
C ARG A 683 -24.55 44.25 -5.01
N PRO A 684 -23.50 43.98 -5.80
CA PRO A 684 -22.15 44.45 -5.48
C PRO A 684 -22.01 45.95 -5.81
N GLY A 685 -22.04 46.83 -4.80
CA GLY A 685 -21.97 48.27 -5.07
C GLY A 685 -21.90 49.28 -3.91
N GLU A 686 -21.88 48.87 -2.64
CA GLU A 686 -21.80 49.82 -1.50
C GLU A 686 -20.68 49.47 -0.51
N THR A 687 -19.93 50.49 -0.08
CA THR A 687 -18.82 50.37 0.88
C THR A 687 -19.31 50.49 2.32
N PRO A 688 -19.08 49.50 3.20
CA PRO A 688 -19.43 49.62 4.62
C PRO A 688 -18.62 50.72 5.32
N GLY A 689 -19.30 51.58 6.07
CA GLY A 689 -18.68 52.52 7.00
C GLY A 689 -18.10 51.83 8.24
N SER A 690 -17.39 52.60 9.06
CA SER A 690 -16.67 52.10 10.24
C SER A 690 -17.58 51.43 11.28
N ALA A 691 -17.23 50.20 11.67
CA ALA A 691 -17.66 49.54 12.90
C ALA A 691 -16.43 49.09 13.72
N SER A 692 -16.55 49.09 15.05
CA SER A 692 -15.41 48.95 15.97
C SER A 692 -14.94 47.50 16.20
N SER A 693 -13.65 47.36 16.51
CA SER A 693 -12.97 46.08 16.71
C SER A 693 -13.31 45.35 18.03
N THR A 694 -14.23 44.40 17.99
CA THR A 694 -14.26 43.23 18.91
C THR A 694 -14.84 42.03 18.17
N GLY A 695 -13.97 41.12 17.73
CA GLY A 695 -14.36 39.88 17.05
C GLY A 695 -13.14 39.15 16.52
N ILE A 696 -12.74 38.07 17.19
CA ILE A 696 -11.72 37.16 16.66
C ILE A 696 -12.39 36.37 15.53
N SER A 697 -11.93 36.58 14.29
CA SER A 697 -12.43 35.82 13.15
C SER A 697 -12.13 34.33 13.34
N SER A 698 -13.17 33.49 13.30
CA SER A 698 -13.10 32.04 13.53
C SER A 698 -12.57 31.27 12.31
N THR A 699 -11.54 31.80 11.65
CA THR A 699 -10.84 31.10 10.56
C THR A 699 -10.11 29.87 11.09
N LEU A 700 -10.47 28.70 10.59
CA LEU A 700 -9.73 27.45 10.79
C LEU A 700 -8.26 27.65 10.36
N PRO A 701 -7.26 27.25 11.17
CA PRO A 701 -5.86 27.66 10.99
C PRO A 701 -5.17 27.12 9.72
N PHE A 702 -5.88 26.32 8.91
CA PHE A 702 -5.39 25.74 7.66
C PHE A 702 -6.08 26.31 6.40
N PHE A 703 -7.11 27.15 6.54
CA PHE A 703 -7.90 27.68 5.41
C PHE A 703 -7.89 29.21 5.38
N SER A 704 -6.83 29.77 4.82
CA SER A 704 -6.72 31.21 4.55
C SER A 704 -7.59 31.62 3.35
N GLN A 705 -8.79 32.14 3.63
CA GLN A 705 -9.71 32.65 2.61
C GLN A 705 -9.07 33.76 1.77
N GLY A 706 -9.37 33.80 0.47
CA GLY A 706 -8.83 34.80 -0.46
C GLY A 706 -7.40 34.58 -0.98
N LEU A 707 -6.67 33.56 -0.51
CA LEU A 707 -5.37 33.23 -1.10
C LEU A 707 -5.50 32.50 -2.45
N VAL A 708 -4.87 33.06 -3.47
CA VAL A 708 -4.78 32.53 -4.83
C VAL A 708 -3.39 31.93 -5.06
N TRP A 709 -3.33 30.71 -5.62
CA TRP A 709 -2.07 30.06 -5.95
C TRP A 709 -1.28 30.88 -6.99
N PRO A 710 0.02 31.16 -6.79
CA PRO A 710 0.79 32.02 -7.68
C PRO A 710 1.01 31.35 -9.04
N LYS A 711 0.92 32.14 -10.12
CA LYS A 711 1.32 31.69 -11.46
C LYS A 711 2.82 31.40 -11.48
N LEU A 712 3.20 30.14 -11.65
CA LEU A 712 4.61 29.72 -11.71
C LEU A 712 5.29 30.34 -12.95
N PRO A 713 6.25 31.27 -12.79
CA PRO A 713 6.72 32.12 -13.89
C PRO A 713 7.67 31.39 -14.86
N HIS A 714 8.30 30.29 -14.41
CA HIS A 714 9.31 29.55 -15.19
C HIS A 714 8.72 28.42 -16.06
N LEU A 715 7.43 28.11 -15.95
CA LEU A 715 6.78 27.13 -16.82
C LEU A 715 6.42 27.76 -18.19
N PRO A 716 6.47 27.01 -19.30
CA PRO A 716 6.12 27.51 -20.63
C PRO A 716 4.65 27.93 -20.72
N ALA A 717 4.35 28.91 -21.57
CA ALA A 717 2.97 29.26 -21.91
C ALA A 717 2.35 28.18 -22.84
N PRO A 718 1.02 27.95 -22.82
CA PRO A 718 0.41 26.90 -23.65
C PRO A 718 0.72 27.04 -25.13
N ASP A 719 0.61 28.27 -25.65
CA ASP A 719 0.87 28.60 -27.06
C ASP A 719 2.36 28.47 -27.45
N SER A 720 3.27 28.35 -26.47
CA SER A 720 4.70 28.10 -26.69
C SER A 720 5.09 26.62 -26.69
N VAL A 721 4.15 25.70 -26.37
CA VAL A 721 4.40 24.25 -26.42
C VAL A 721 4.11 23.72 -27.83
N PRO A 722 5.12 23.22 -28.57
CA PRO A 722 4.94 22.84 -29.98
C PRO A 722 4.04 21.61 -30.12
N ARG A 723 2.92 21.80 -30.82
CA ARG A 723 1.95 20.76 -31.20
C ARG A 723 2.49 19.86 -32.32
N PRO A 724 2.02 18.61 -32.46
CA PRO A 724 2.34 17.78 -33.62
C PRO A 724 1.76 18.43 -34.90
N PRO A 725 2.29 18.09 -36.09
CA PRO A 725 1.62 18.41 -37.35
C PRO A 725 0.17 17.92 -37.34
N ARG A 726 -0.74 18.62 -38.05
CA ARG A 726 -2.19 18.32 -38.00
C ARG A 726 -2.48 16.85 -38.34
N TYR A 727 -1.87 16.30 -39.39
CA TYR A 727 -2.07 14.90 -39.78
C TYR A 727 -1.60 13.89 -38.71
N VAL A 728 -0.55 14.20 -37.94
CA VAL A 728 -0.08 13.38 -36.81
C VAL A 728 -1.05 13.48 -35.63
N SER A 729 -1.55 14.69 -35.36
CA SER A 729 -2.55 14.94 -34.31
C SER A 729 -3.86 14.20 -34.61
N ASP A 730 -4.35 14.30 -35.84
CA ASP A 730 -5.55 13.61 -36.31
C ASP A 730 -5.38 12.08 -36.27
N LEU A 731 -4.19 11.56 -36.63
CA LEU A 731 -3.87 10.13 -36.54
C LEU A 731 -3.86 9.64 -35.08
N LEU A 732 -3.13 10.30 -34.18
CA LEU A 732 -3.01 9.90 -32.77
C LEU A 732 -4.35 9.98 -32.03
N VAL A 733 -5.15 11.03 -32.27
CA VAL A 733 -6.49 11.16 -31.67
C VAL A 733 -7.43 10.05 -32.16
N ASN A 734 -7.38 9.70 -33.45
CA ASN A 734 -8.17 8.59 -33.98
C ASN A 734 -7.69 7.22 -33.44
N LEU A 735 -6.38 6.97 -33.36
CA LEU A 735 -5.84 5.74 -32.77
C LEU A 735 -6.26 5.57 -31.31
N TYR A 736 -6.22 6.63 -30.50
CA TYR A 736 -6.73 6.59 -29.13
C TYR A 736 -8.22 6.21 -29.09
N PHE A 737 -9.09 6.88 -29.83
CA PHE A 737 -10.52 6.60 -29.81
C PHE A 737 -10.93 5.25 -30.45
N SER A 738 -10.10 4.69 -31.34
CA SER A 738 -10.36 3.39 -31.98
C SER A 738 -9.79 2.19 -31.23
N HIS A 739 -8.75 2.36 -30.39
CA HIS A 739 -7.99 1.24 -29.81
C HIS A 739 -7.69 1.33 -28.30
N ILE A 740 -7.84 2.49 -27.66
CA ILE A 740 -7.49 2.69 -26.24
C ILE A 740 -8.71 3.17 -25.42
N HIS A 741 -9.54 4.04 -26.00
CA HIS A 741 -10.66 4.66 -25.28
C HIS A 741 -11.65 3.65 -24.68
N TYR A 742 -11.89 2.51 -25.33
CA TYR A 742 -12.81 1.50 -24.81
C TYR A 742 -12.26 0.70 -23.61
N THR A 743 -10.94 0.68 -23.37
CA THR A 743 -10.36 0.05 -22.16
C THR A 743 -10.28 1.03 -20.99
N PHE A 744 -10.27 2.33 -21.25
CA PHE A 744 -10.21 3.38 -20.24
C PHE A 744 -11.01 4.63 -20.67
N PRO A 745 -12.35 4.61 -20.56
CA PRO A 745 -13.25 5.59 -21.17
C PRO A 745 -13.35 6.94 -20.42
N VAL A 746 -12.23 7.46 -19.90
CA VAL A 746 -12.14 8.67 -19.07
C VAL A 746 -12.51 9.98 -19.83
N LEU A 747 -12.60 9.92 -21.16
CA LEU A 747 -12.94 11.06 -22.04
C LEU A 747 -14.32 10.87 -22.70
N PHE A 748 -15.16 11.90 -22.71
CA PHE A 748 -16.37 11.90 -23.54
C PHE A 748 -16.05 12.38 -24.97
N ARG A 749 -16.04 11.45 -25.94
CA ARG A 749 -15.57 11.68 -27.32
C ARG A 749 -16.18 12.91 -28.01
N PRO A 750 -17.50 13.18 -27.99
CA PRO A 750 -18.07 14.37 -28.64
C PRO A 750 -17.54 15.69 -28.07
N SER A 751 -17.42 15.80 -26.75
CA SER A 751 -16.90 17.01 -26.09
C SER A 751 -15.39 17.17 -26.29
N PHE A 752 -14.62 16.08 -26.30
CA PHE A 752 -13.20 16.13 -26.64
C PHE A 752 -13.00 16.58 -28.10
N MET A 753 -13.69 15.96 -29.07
CA MET A 753 -13.54 16.30 -30.49
C MET A 753 -13.97 17.74 -30.79
N ARG A 754 -14.99 18.27 -30.09
CA ARG A 754 -15.38 19.70 -30.18
C ARG A 754 -14.27 20.63 -29.69
N LYS A 755 -13.66 20.33 -28.53
CA LYS A 755 -12.49 21.09 -28.00
C LYS A 755 -11.26 20.95 -28.90
N TYR A 756 -11.01 19.76 -29.45
CA TYR A 756 -9.90 19.47 -30.36
C TYR A 756 -10.01 20.26 -31.67
N GLN A 757 -11.16 20.23 -32.34
CA GLN A 757 -11.40 21.02 -33.55
C GLN A 757 -11.26 22.53 -33.25
N ALA A 758 -11.84 23.00 -32.14
CA ALA A 758 -11.68 24.38 -31.69
C ALA A 758 -10.24 24.75 -31.28
N MET A 759 -9.35 23.79 -30.99
CA MET A 759 -7.93 24.04 -30.73
C MET A 759 -7.14 24.20 -32.03
N LEU A 760 -7.57 23.57 -33.13
CA LEU A 760 -6.96 23.74 -34.45
C LEU A 760 -7.24 25.13 -35.06
N ASP A 761 -8.36 25.75 -34.68
CA ASP A 761 -8.77 27.07 -35.18
C ASP A 761 -8.06 28.21 -34.43
N ALA A 762 -7.08 28.85 -35.08
CA ALA A 762 -6.15 29.83 -34.50
C ALA A 762 -6.75 31.17 -33.97
N LYS A 763 -8.08 31.28 -33.88
CA LYS A 763 -8.81 32.41 -33.24
C LYS A 763 -9.53 32.01 -31.95
N SER A 764 -9.43 30.76 -31.53
CA SER A 764 -10.17 30.17 -30.41
C SER A 764 -9.44 30.33 -29.07
N SER A 765 -10.20 30.68 -28.02
CA SER A 765 -9.71 30.67 -26.63
C SER A 765 -9.34 29.28 -26.12
N VAL A 766 -9.76 28.20 -26.81
CA VAL A 766 -9.34 26.83 -26.48
C VAL A 766 -7.87 26.58 -26.85
N SER A 767 -7.32 27.30 -27.86
CA SER A 767 -5.91 27.17 -28.28
C SER A 767 -4.92 27.48 -27.14
N SER A 768 -5.24 28.45 -26.29
CA SER A 768 -4.40 28.87 -25.16
C SER A 768 -4.75 28.15 -23.84
N SER A 769 -5.61 27.12 -23.88
CA SER A 769 -6.05 26.39 -22.68
C SER A 769 -5.04 25.34 -22.23
N ALA A 770 -4.24 25.68 -21.21
CA ALA A 770 -3.31 24.74 -20.56
C ALA A 770 -3.98 23.41 -20.13
N ARG A 771 -5.21 23.50 -19.61
CA ARG A 771 -6.01 22.36 -19.13
C ARG A 771 -6.37 21.38 -20.26
N PHE A 772 -6.86 21.89 -21.38
CA PHE A 772 -7.21 21.01 -22.51
C PHE A 772 -5.97 20.48 -23.22
N MET A 773 -4.93 21.32 -23.38
CA MET A 773 -3.68 20.92 -24.02
C MET A 773 -2.95 19.80 -23.25
N SER A 774 -2.98 19.79 -21.91
CA SER A 774 -2.38 18.67 -21.15
C SER A 774 -3.09 17.33 -21.43
N VAL A 775 -4.42 17.32 -21.49
CA VAL A 775 -5.21 16.13 -21.87
C VAL A 775 -4.94 15.70 -23.31
N PHE A 776 -4.89 16.64 -24.27
CA PHE A 776 -4.55 16.36 -25.67
C PHE A 776 -3.16 15.72 -25.81
N PHE A 777 -2.15 16.24 -25.12
CA PHE A 777 -0.81 15.64 -25.14
C PHE A 777 -0.75 14.28 -24.42
N ALA A 778 -1.56 14.06 -23.36
CA ALA A 778 -1.68 12.74 -22.74
C ALA A 778 -2.31 11.71 -23.70
N VAL A 779 -3.36 12.09 -24.45
CA VAL A 779 -3.93 11.27 -25.54
C VAL A 779 -2.88 10.93 -26.60
N CYS A 780 -2.07 11.91 -27.01
CA CYS A 780 -0.98 11.67 -27.96
C CYS A 780 0.09 10.72 -27.41
N ALA A 781 0.44 10.81 -26.12
CA ALA A 781 1.37 9.90 -25.46
C ALA A 781 0.83 8.46 -25.45
N CYS A 782 -0.42 8.27 -25.00
CA CYS A 782 -1.09 6.96 -25.01
C CYS A 782 -1.15 6.34 -26.41
N ALA A 783 -1.52 7.10 -27.44
CA ALA A 783 -1.66 6.60 -28.81
C ALA A 783 -0.32 6.32 -29.51
N SER A 784 0.79 6.89 -29.04
CA SER A 784 2.09 6.76 -29.71
C SER A 784 2.65 5.33 -29.67
N SER A 785 2.23 4.50 -28.71
CA SER A 785 2.61 3.08 -28.63
C SER A 785 1.92 2.19 -29.68
N LEU A 786 0.96 2.73 -30.44
CA LEU A 786 0.26 2.05 -31.54
C LEU A 786 0.79 2.41 -32.92
N LEU A 787 1.81 3.28 -33.01
CA LEU A 787 2.52 3.56 -34.25
C LEU A 787 3.57 2.48 -34.53
N PRO A 788 3.87 2.16 -35.80
CA PRO A 788 5.03 1.33 -36.14
C PRO A 788 6.33 1.91 -35.57
N HIS A 789 7.26 1.05 -35.16
CA HIS A 789 8.54 1.44 -34.57
C HIS A 789 9.70 0.71 -35.25
N ASP A 790 10.76 1.44 -35.60
CA ASP A 790 12.03 0.84 -36.00
C ASP A 790 12.71 0.24 -34.77
N PHE A 791 12.79 -1.09 -34.73
CA PHE A 791 13.27 -1.85 -33.57
C PHE A 791 14.75 -1.62 -33.19
N GLU A 792 15.50 -0.88 -34.02
CA GLU A 792 16.92 -0.55 -33.77
C GLU A 792 17.13 0.36 -32.56
N LYS A 793 16.12 1.13 -32.12
CA LYS A 793 16.22 2.07 -30.98
C LYS A 793 15.75 1.45 -29.66
N ILE A 794 16.47 0.41 -29.22
CA ILE A 794 16.31 -0.19 -27.89
C ILE A 794 16.51 0.89 -26.81
N GLY A 795 15.48 1.14 -25.99
CA GLY A 795 15.54 2.05 -24.83
C GLY A 795 14.75 3.37 -24.94
N SER A 796 14.04 3.64 -26.04
CA SER A 796 13.16 4.82 -26.15
C SER A 796 11.73 4.52 -25.68
N PHE A 797 11.14 5.39 -24.85
CA PHE A 797 9.73 5.29 -24.44
C PHE A 797 8.80 5.89 -25.52
N PRO A 798 7.88 5.10 -26.14
CA PRO A 798 6.98 5.62 -27.16
C PRO A 798 6.07 6.74 -26.64
N GLY A 799 6.13 7.91 -27.28
CA GLY A 799 5.32 9.07 -26.90
C GLY A 799 5.87 9.95 -25.78
N LEU A 800 7.12 9.72 -25.32
CA LEU A 800 7.72 10.47 -24.20
C LEU A 800 7.65 11.99 -24.36
N GLU A 801 7.93 12.51 -25.56
CA GLU A 801 7.85 13.95 -25.85
C GLU A 801 6.45 14.54 -25.56
N TYR A 802 5.39 13.78 -25.81
CA TYR A 802 4.03 14.20 -25.53
C TYR A 802 3.67 14.05 -24.04
N TYR A 803 4.16 12.99 -23.39
CA TYR A 803 4.04 12.81 -21.94
C TYR A 803 4.70 13.98 -21.17
N GLU A 804 5.90 14.40 -21.56
CA GLU A 804 6.61 15.54 -20.95
C GLU A 804 5.85 16.86 -21.17
N LYS A 805 5.38 17.13 -22.39
CA LYS A 805 4.54 18.30 -22.69
C LYS A 805 3.24 18.32 -21.89
N SER A 806 2.58 17.17 -21.74
CA SER A 806 1.39 17.01 -20.91
C SER A 806 1.68 17.35 -19.45
N LEU A 807 2.77 16.81 -18.89
CA LEU A 807 3.19 17.01 -17.51
C LEU A 807 3.56 18.49 -17.22
N LEU A 808 4.29 19.15 -18.12
CA LEU A 808 4.61 20.58 -18.02
C LEU A 808 3.35 21.47 -17.99
N LEU A 809 2.35 21.14 -18.81
CA LEU A 809 1.07 21.85 -18.87
C LEU A 809 0.17 21.53 -17.66
N HIS A 810 0.23 20.30 -17.15
CA HIS A 810 -0.41 19.91 -15.88
C HIS A 810 0.13 20.76 -14.72
N TYR A 811 1.44 20.87 -14.55
CA TYR A 811 2.04 21.71 -13.50
C TYR A 811 1.76 23.22 -13.67
N ARG A 812 1.36 23.69 -14.87
CA ARG A 812 0.87 25.07 -15.07
C ARG A 812 -0.56 25.27 -14.52
N CYS A 813 -1.33 24.22 -14.32
CA CYS A 813 -2.74 24.27 -13.90
C CYS A 813 -2.95 24.16 -12.38
N VAL A 814 -1.88 24.15 -11.57
CA VAL A 814 -1.94 23.99 -10.11
C VAL A 814 -2.72 25.15 -9.46
N GLY A 815 -3.54 24.81 -8.46
CA GLY A 815 -4.33 25.76 -7.66
C GLY A 815 -5.85 25.58 -7.78
N GLN A 816 -6.35 24.93 -8.84
CA GLN A 816 -7.80 24.71 -9.03
C GLN A 816 -8.08 23.29 -9.55
N GLY A 817 -8.68 22.43 -8.73
CA GLY A 817 -9.20 21.12 -9.17
C GLY A 817 -10.21 21.27 -10.31
N ASN A 818 -10.10 20.44 -11.35
CA ASN A 818 -10.93 20.47 -12.57
C ASN A 818 -10.94 19.10 -13.28
N ILE A 819 -11.95 18.83 -14.11
CA ILE A 819 -12.12 17.51 -14.76
C ILE A 819 -10.98 17.16 -15.72
N GLU A 820 -10.43 18.14 -16.45
CA GLU A 820 -9.25 17.92 -17.30
C GLU A 820 -8.02 17.46 -16.49
N GLN A 821 -7.89 17.88 -15.22
CA GLN A 821 -6.80 17.41 -14.35
C GLN A 821 -6.93 15.92 -14.04
N VAL A 822 -8.14 15.45 -13.71
CA VAL A 822 -8.44 14.01 -13.47
C VAL A 822 -8.17 13.20 -14.73
N GLN A 823 -8.66 13.68 -15.89
CA GLN A 823 -8.47 13.05 -17.19
C GLN A 823 -7.00 12.96 -17.58
N CYS A 824 -6.24 14.03 -17.41
CA CYS A 824 -4.81 14.10 -17.67
C CYS A 824 -4.04 13.08 -16.80
N LEU A 825 -4.30 13.03 -15.49
CA LEU A 825 -3.62 12.12 -14.57
C LEU A 825 -3.96 10.65 -14.84
N GLY A 826 -5.22 10.33 -15.15
CA GLY A 826 -5.63 8.98 -15.53
C GLY A 826 -4.94 8.49 -16.80
N LEU A 827 -4.83 9.35 -17.83
CA LEU A 827 -4.13 9.02 -19.07
C LEU A 827 -2.62 8.88 -18.87
N LEU A 828 -1.99 9.74 -18.06
CA LEU A 828 -0.57 9.61 -17.72
C LEU A 828 -0.28 8.34 -16.90
N SER A 829 -1.20 7.92 -16.02
CA SER A 829 -1.15 6.62 -15.32
C SER A 829 -1.20 5.45 -16.30
N LEU A 830 -2.13 5.46 -17.26
CA LEU A 830 -2.25 4.44 -18.30
C LEU A 830 -0.99 4.38 -19.19
N CYS A 831 -0.43 5.54 -19.56
CA CYS A 831 0.81 5.66 -20.33
C CYS A 831 2.01 5.07 -19.56
N SER A 832 2.19 5.46 -18.30
CA SER A 832 3.23 4.90 -17.42
C SER A 832 3.09 3.38 -17.20
N ALA A 833 1.86 2.87 -17.12
CA ALA A 833 1.60 1.43 -17.05
C ALA A 833 2.00 0.70 -18.35
N GLY A 834 1.71 1.28 -19.52
CA GLY A 834 2.12 0.77 -20.82
C GLY A 834 3.65 0.66 -21.00
N TRP A 835 4.42 1.50 -20.30
CA TRP A 835 5.89 1.42 -20.24
C TRP A 835 6.41 0.52 -19.10
N ASN A 836 5.55 -0.24 -18.41
CA ASN A 836 5.87 -1.04 -17.20
C ASN A 836 6.44 -0.22 -16.02
N THR A 837 6.22 1.10 -15.99
CA THR A 837 6.67 2.00 -14.91
C THR A 837 5.63 2.10 -13.79
N LEU A 838 5.24 0.95 -13.23
CA LEU A 838 4.07 0.81 -12.33
C LEU A 838 4.11 1.79 -11.14
N THR A 839 5.26 2.01 -10.51
CA THR A 839 5.42 2.99 -9.40
C THR A 839 5.03 4.41 -9.80
N GLN A 840 5.26 4.82 -11.05
CA GLN A 840 4.85 6.13 -11.56
C GLN A 840 3.36 6.15 -11.93
N SER A 841 2.84 5.04 -12.47
CA SER A 841 1.40 4.88 -12.70
C SER A 841 0.59 5.02 -11.41
N TRP A 842 1.00 4.35 -10.32
CA TRP A 842 0.31 4.43 -9.02
C TRP A 842 0.31 5.84 -8.42
N LYS A 843 1.39 6.61 -8.60
CA LYS A 843 1.43 8.04 -8.18
C LYS A 843 0.36 8.86 -8.90
N PHE A 844 0.29 8.76 -10.23
CA PHE A 844 -0.71 9.48 -11.02
C PHE A 844 -2.14 8.99 -10.75
N ALA A 845 -2.36 7.68 -10.60
CA ALA A 845 -3.66 7.12 -10.26
C ALA A 845 -4.16 7.65 -8.90
N GLY A 846 -3.31 7.64 -7.86
CA GLY A 846 -3.64 8.19 -6.55
C GLY A 846 -3.90 9.71 -6.59
N GLN A 847 -3.20 10.46 -7.44
CA GLN A 847 -3.49 11.88 -7.66
C GLN A 847 -4.83 12.09 -8.41
N ALA A 848 -5.14 11.26 -9.41
CA ALA A 848 -6.39 11.33 -10.16
C ALA A 848 -7.61 11.06 -9.26
N VAL A 849 -7.54 10.01 -8.42
CA VAL A 849 -8.58 9.68 -7.45
C VAL A 849 -8.80 10.82 -6.46
N ARG A 850 -7.73 11.41 -5.89
CA ARG A 850 -7.87 12.54 -4.95
C ARG A 850 -8.43 13.80 -5.63
N ALA A 851 -8.05 14.08 -6.88
CA ALA A 851 -8.62 15.18 -7.65
C ALA A 851 -10.11 14.95 -8.01
N ALA A 852 -10.51 13.71 -8.27
CA ALA A 852 -11.91 13.34 -8.44
C ALA A 852 -12.70 13.46 -7.13
N GLN A 853 -12.08 13.11 -5.99
CA GLN A 853 -12.68 13.27 -4.66
C GLN A 853 -12.91 14.74 -4.28
N ASP A 854 -11.92 15.61 -4.51
CA ASP A 854 -11.99 17.07 -4.32
C ASP A 854 -13.08 17.74 -5.18
N LEU A 855 -13.36 17.18 -6.36
CA LEU A 855 -14.45 17.58 -7.26
C LEU A 855 -15.83 17.00 -6.87
N GLY A 856 -15.92 16.20 -5.81
CA GLY A 856 -17.17 15.54 -5.40
C GLY A 856 -17.58 14.34 -6.27
N LEU A 857 -16.78 13.90 -7.23
CA LEU A 857 -17.10 12.79 -8.17
C LEU A 857 -17.16 11.39 -7.50
N HIS A 858 -17.02 11.33 -6.17
CA HIS A 858 -17.12 10.15 -5.32
C HIS A 858 -18.33 10.23 -4.38
N VAL A 859 -19.06 11.35 -4.39
CA VAL A 859 -20.26 11.58 -3.59
C VAL A 859 -21.44 11.11 -4.42
N ASP A 860 -22.11 10.09 -3.94
CA ASP A 860 -23.39 9.66 -4.47
C ASP A 860 -24.46 10.72 -4.12
N LEU A 861 -25.04 11.39 -5.12
CA LEU A 861 -25.87 12.60 -4.92
C LEU A 861 -27.27 12.31 -4.34
N HIS A 862 -27.56 11.05 -3.98
CA HIS A 862 -28.92 10.50 -3.85
C HIS A 862 -29.41 10.41 -2.39
N ARG A 863 -29.43 11.52 -1.64
CA ARG A 863 -29.99 11.57 -0.26
C ARG A 863 -30.81 12.80 0.13
N VAL A 864 -31.50 13.47 -0.80
CA VAL A 864 -32.40 14.61 -0.49
C VAL A 864 -33.80 14.50 -1.15
N THR A 865 -34.06 13.45 -1.91
CA THR A 865 -35.35 13.23 -2.62
C THR A 865 -35.76 11.76 -2.56
N PRO A 866 -37.07 11.43 -2.61
CA PRO A 866 -37.52 10.05 -2.76
C PRO A 866 -36.93 9.44 -4.05
N ASP A 867 -36.68 8.12 -4.02
CA ASP A 867 -35.85 7.43 -5.00
C ASP A 867 -36.33 7.69 -6.44
N PRO A 868 -35.54 8.43 -7.26
CA PRO A 868 -35.94 8.77 -8.61
C PRO A 868 -35.97 7.51 -9.48
N TRP A 869 -36.96 7.42 -10.34
CA TRP A 869 -37.07 6.39 -11.37
C TRP A 869 -37.17 7.04 -12.74
N VAL A 870 -36.64 6.37 -13.76
CA VAL A 870 -36.71 6.84 -15.14
C VAL A 870 -37.28 5.71 -15.99
N LEU A 871 -38.34 6.03 -16.74
CA LEU A 871 -38.92 5.11 -17.71
C LEU A 871 -38.14 5.21 -19.02
N VAL A 872 -37.51 4.12 -19.43
CA VAL A 872 -37.04 3.91 -20.79
C VAL A 872 -38.23 3.42 -21.60
N ASP A 873 -38.83 4.30 -22.41
CA ASP A 873 -40.02 3.98 -23.18
C ASP A 873 -39.68 3.39 -24.55
N CYS A 874 -39.72 2.06 -24.65
CA CYS A 874 -39.54 1.32 -25.90
C CYS A 874 -40.87 0.99 -26.60
N GLU A 875 -41.99 1.61 -26.20
CA GLU A 875 -43.30 1.45 -26.86
C GLU A 875 -43.66 2.64 -27.76
N HIS A 876 -43.35 3.88 -27.33
CA HIS A 876 -43.55 5.08 -28.15
C HIS A 876 -42.27 5.92 -28.37
N GLY A 877 -41.20 5.66 -27.61
CA GLY A 877 -39.92 6.33 -27.79
C GLY A 877 -39.10 5.77 -28.95
N ASP A 878 -38.26 6.61 -29.54
CA ASP A 878 -37.27 6.23 -30.57
C ASP A 878 -36.05 5.55 -29.93
N ILE A 879 -36.29 4.41 -29.27
CA ILE A 879 -35.32 3.67 -28.45
C ILE A 879 -35.26 2.22 -28.92
N ASP A 880 -34.17 1.86 -29.61
CA ASP A 880 -33.88 0.46 -29.93
C ASP A 880 -33.24 -0.28 -28.74
N ASP A 881 -33.02 -1.59 -28.89
CA ASP A 881 -32.36 -2.42 -27.88
C ASP A 881 -30.97 -1.92 -27.45
N SER A 882 -30.19 -1.32 -28.37
CA SER A 882 -28.84 -0.82 -28.06
C SER A 882 -28.94 0.46 -27.24
N ALA A 883 -29.84 1.37 -27.62
CA ALA A 883 -30.16 2.57 -26.86
C ALA A 883 -30.74 2.22 -25.47
N MET A 884 -31.61 1.20 -25.37
CA MET A 884 -32.16 0.69 -24.11
C MET A 884 -31.06 0.19 -23.17
N TYR A 885 -30.15 -0.68 -23.64
CA TYR A 885 -29.05 -1.21 -22.80
C TYR A 885 -28.11 -0.09 -22.32
N HIS A 886 -27.84 0.92 -23.17
CA HIS A 886 -27.05 2.09 -22.77
C HIS A 886 -27.80 3.00 -21.78
N ALA A 887 -29.11 3.22 -21.99
CA ALA A 887 -29.94 4.02 -21.11
C ALA A 887 -30.08 3.39 -19.72
N VAL A 888 -30.37 2.10 -19.64
CA VAL A 888 -30.49 1.35 -18.37
C VAL A 888 -29.20 1.45 -17.54
N GLY A 889 -28.04 1.21 -18.16
CA GLY A 889 -26.74 1.35 -17.49
C GLY A 889 -26.45 2.79 -17.04
N ALA A 890 -26.79 3.80 -17.87
CA ALA A 890 -26.60 5.20 -17.52
C ALA A 890 -27.55 5.68 -16.40
N ILE A 891 -28.80 5.22 -16.41
CA ILE A 891 -29.82 5.55 -15.40
C ILE A 891 -29.45 4.95 -14.05
N ALA A 892 -29.07 3.67 -14.00
CA ALA A 892 -28.57 3.02 -12.79
C ALA A 892 -27.30 3.70 -12.25
N ALA A 893 -26.36 4.06 -13.14
CA ALA A 893 -25.16 4.83 -12.77
C ALA A 893 -25.46 6.29 -12.34
N SER A 894 -26.67 6.79 -12.60
CA SER A 894 -27.18 8.07 -12.10
C SER A 894 -28.12 7.90 -10.89
N GLY A 895 -27.94 6.82 -10.11
CA GLY A 895 -28.63 6.56 -8.84
C GLY A 895 -30.16 6.58 -8.93
N SER A 896 -30.69 6.36 -10.12
CA SER A 896 -32.12 6.33 -10.41
C SER A 896 -32.50 4.92 -10.85
N SER A 897 -33.69 4.44 -10.51
CA SER A 897 -34.12 3.10 -10.92
C SER A 897 -34.52 3.07 -12.40
N PRO A 898 -33.84 2.29 -13.26
CA PRO A 898 -34.26 2.08 -14.64
C PRO A 898 -35.45 1.12 -14.70
N ILE A 899 -36.59 1.64 -15.15
CA ILE A 899 -37.76 0.85 -15.52
C ILE A 899 -37.89 0.88 -17.04
N VAL A 900 -38.16 -0.24 -17.68
CA VAL A 900 -38.35 -0.31 -19.15
C VAL A 900 -39.83 -0.52 -19.47
N ARG A 901 -40.45 0.38 -20.23
CA ARG A 901 -41.75 0.09 -20.88
C ARG A 901 -41.48 -0.66 -22.17
N ILE A 902 -42.04 -1.87 -22.30
CA ILE A 902 -41.84 -2.74 -23.47
C ILE A 902 -43.03 -2.62 -24.44
N ALA A 903 -42.77 -2.75 -25.74
CA ALA A 903 -43.79 -2.57 -26.78
C ALA A 903 -44.97 -3.57 -26.74
N ALA A 904 -44.79 -4.75 -26.13
CA ALA A 904 -45.83 -5.77 -25.98
C ALA A 904 -45.49 -6.76 -24.86
N ALA A 905 -46.50 -7.51 -24.39
CA ALA A 905 -46.37 -8.57 -23.37
C ALA A 905 -45.62 -9.85 -23.84
N GLU A 906 -44.73 -9.72 -24.83
CA GLU A 906 -44.01 -10.84 -25.43
C GLU A 906 -42.85 -11.33 -24.55
N PRO A 907 -42.76 -12.63 -24.21
CA PRO A 907 -41.74 -13.14 -23.28
C PRO A 907 -40.29 -12.87 -23.69
N TYR A 908 -40.01 -12.69 -24.99
CA TYR A 908 -38.67 -12.32 -25.45
C TYR A 908 -38.34 -10.83 -25.21
N MET A 909 -39.32 -9.94 -25.26
CA MET A 909 -39.15 -8.51 -24.92
C MET A 909 -38.92 -8.36 -23.41
N ILE A 910 -39.77 -8.99 -22.60
CA ILE A 910 -39.65 -9.07 -21.14
C ILE A 910 -38.23 -9.51 -20.73
N LYS A 911 -37.74 -10.61 -21.33
CA LYS A 911 -36.40 -11.10 -21.07
C LYS A 911 -35.30 -10.10 -21.47
N ARG A 912 -35.38 -9.49 -22.66
CA ARG A 912 -34.36 -8.53 -23.14
C ARG A 912 -34.28 -7.27 -22.27
N ALA A 913 -35.42 -6.75 -21.84
CA ALA A 913 -35.49 -5.62 -20.91
C ALA A 913 -34.81 -5.95 -19.57
N LEU A 914 -35.15 -7.07 -18.94
CA LEU A 914 -34.58 -7.46 -17.66
C LEU A 914 -33.10 -7.92 -17.75
N ASP A 915 -32.69 -8.56 -18.86
CA ASP A 915 -31.30 -8.98 -19.10
C ASP A 915 -30.34 -7.80 -19.36
N SER A 916 -30.88 -6.58 -19.57
CA SER A 916 -30.10 -5.32 -19.60
C SER A 916 -29.71 -4.80 -18.22
N GLY A 917 -30.32 -5.33 -17.15
CA GLY A 917 -30.14 -4.85 -15.78
C GLY A 917 -31.21 -3.85 -15.32
N ALA A 918 -32.36 -3.78 -16.00
CA ALA A 918 -33.49 -2.98 -15.54
C ALA A 918 -33.98 -3.46 -14.15
N HIS A 919 -34.32 -2.51 -13.26
CA HIS A 919 -34.87 -2.80 -11.93
C HIS A 919 -36.35 -3.24 -12.02
N GLY A 920 -37.00 -2.98 -13.15
CA GLY A 920 -38.36 -3.44 -13.40
C GLY A 920 -38.80 -3.22 -14.84
N ILE A 921 -39.97 -3.75 -15.16
CA ILE A 921 -40.63 -3.54 -16.45
C ILE A 921 -42.04 -3.01 -16.28
N MET A 922 -42.49 -2.27 -17.28
CA MET A 922 -43.86 -1.81 -17.45
C MET A 922 -44.41 -2.43 -18.74
N VAL A 923 -45.55 -3.12 -18.64
CA VAL A 923 -46.18 -3.80 -19.79
C VAL A 923 -47.53 -3.15 -20.10
N PRO A 924 -47.72 -2.57 -21.30
CA PRO A 924 -48.95 -1.88 -21.70
C PRO A 924 -50.15 -2.81 -21.85
N MET A 925 -51.36 -2.23 -21.89
CA MET A 925 -52.59 -2.88 -22.37
C MET A 925 -52.90 -4.24 -21.69
N CYS A 926 -52.80 -4.32 -20.37
CA CYS A 926 -53.14 -5.52 -19.62
C CYS A 926 -54.64 -5.56 -19.28
N GLU A 927 -55.41 -6.43 -19.95
CA GLU A 927 -56.87 -6.45 -19.86
C GLU A 927 -57.44 -7.64 -19.07
N THR A 928 -56.66 -8.72 -18.91
CA THR A 928 -57.13 -10.01 -18.37
C THR A 928 -56.12 -10.66 -17.45
N LYS A 929 -56.62 -11.48 -16.51
CA LYS A 929 -55.79 -12.30 -15.62
C LYS A 929 -54.80 -13.19 -16.38
N ALA A 930 -55.20 -13.75 -17.53
CA ALA A 930 -54.34 -14.62 -18.34
C ALA A 930 -53.11 -13.89 -18.94
N GLN A 931 -53.26 -12.62 -19.32
CA GLN A 931 -52.13 -11.78 -19.75
C GLN A 931 -51.18 -11.51 -18.57
N ALA A 932 -51.73 -11.14 -17.40
CA ALA A 932 -50.95 -10.91 -16.18
C ALA A 932 -50.19 -12.18 -15.73
N GLU A 933 -50.82 -13.36 -15.78
CA GLU A 933 -50.15 -14.64 -15.49
C GLU A 933 -49.02 -14.96 -16.49
N LEU A 934 -49.14 -14.60 -17.77
CA LEU A 934 -48.06 -14.73 -18.75
C LEU A 934 -46.90 -13.77 -18.43
N ILE A 935 -47.20 -12.50 -18.13
CA ILE A 935 -46.21 -11.46 -17.81
C ILE A 935 -45.41 -11.83 -16.55
N ALA A 936 -46.09 -12.22 -15.47
CA ALA A 936 -45.46 -12.68 -14.24
C ALA A 936 -44.52 -13.87 -14.50
N ARG A 937 -44.98 -14.88 -15.24
CA ARG A 937 -44.18 -16.07 -15.58
C ARG A 937 -42.98 -15.75 -16.48
N ALA A 938 -43.13 -14.82 -17.43
CA ALA A 938 -42.05 -14.42 -18.33
C ALA A 938 -40.96 -13.58 -17.65
N SER A 939 -41.32 -12.86 -16.58
CA SER A 939 -40.40 -11.99 -15.82
C SER A 939 -39.50 -12.77 -14.86
N HIS A 940 -40.03 -13.85 -14.27
CA HIS A 940 -39.37 -14.63 -13.22
C HIS A 940 -38.64 -15.86 -13.78
N TYR A 941 -37.44 -16.12 -13.24
CA TYR A 941 -36.77 -17.41 -13.38
C TYR A 941 -37.53 -18.50 -12.62
N ARG A 942 -37.40 -19.74 -13.08
CA ARG A 942 -37.98 -20.91 -12.40
C ARG A 942 -37.23 -21.19 -11.08
N SER A 943 -37.86 -20.87 -9.96
CA SER A 943 -37.36 -21.17 -8.61
C SER A 943 -38.36 -22.02 -7.80
N THR A 944 -38.02 -22.32 -6.55
CA THR A 944 -38.94 -22.90 -5.54
C THR A 944 -40.15 -21.99 -5.30
N GLU A 945 -39.92 -20.69 -5.22
CA GLU A 945 -40.94 -19.65 -5.03
C GLU A 945 -41.77 -19.44 -6.31
N PHE A 946 -41.10 -19.32 -7.47
CA PHE A 946 -41.73 -19.07 -8.78
C PHE A 946 -41.70 -20.31 -9.67
N SER A 947 -42.39 -21.36 -9.22
CA SER A 947 -42.45 -22.68 -9.90
C SER A 947 -43.06 -22.66 -11.31
N THR A 948 -43.78 -21.59 -11.69
CA THR A 948 -44.39 -21.40 -13.02
C THR A 948 -43.53 -20.58 -13.99
N GLY A 949 -42.41 -20.03 -13.52
CA GLY A 949 -41.51 -19.14 -14.27
C GLY A 949 -40.93 -19.75 -15.54
N ILE A 950 -40.73 -18.90 -16.56
CA ILE A 950 -40.23 -19.26 -17.89
C ILE A 950 -39.15 -18.30 -18.43
N ARG A 951 -38.64 -17.34 -17.62
CA ARG A 951 -37.51 -16.49 -18.05
C ARG A 951 -36.29 -17.36 -18.36
N GLY A 952 -35.75 -17.24 -19.57
CA GLY A 952 -34.55 -17.96 -20.00
C GLY A 952 -33.27 -17.32 -19.46
N THR A 953 -32.28 -18.14 -19.11
CA THR A 953 -30.95 -17.70 -18.66
C THR A 953 -30.04 -17.35 -19.83
N GLY A 954 -29.04 -16.47 -19.61
CA GLY A 954 -28.03 -16.12 -20.61
C GLY A 954 -27.54 -14.66 -20.59
N GLY A 955 -28.28 -13.73 -19.97
CA GLY A 955 -27.88 -12.33 -19.84
C GLY A 955 -26.66 -12.12 -18.94
N LEU A 956 -25.50 -11.83 -19.53
CA LEU A 956 -24.27 -11.47 -18.79
C LEU A 956 -24.17 -9.97 -18.47
N PHE A 957 -24.99 -9.12 -19.10
CA PHE A 957 -24.95 -7.67 -18.91
C PHE A 957 -25.54 -7.22 -17.57
N ALA A 958 -26.69 -7.76 -17.15
CA ALA A 958 -27.25 -7.44 -15.84
C ALA A 958 -26.28 -7.73 -14.67
N PRO A 959 -25.65 -8.92 -14.54
CA PRO A 959 -24.64 -9.16 -13.50
C PRO A 959 -23.47 -8.18 -13.54
N ALA A 960 -23.02 -7.75 -14.74
CA ALA A 960 -21.94 -6.78 -14.90
C ALA A 960 -22.35 -5.37 -14.44
N ASN A 961 -23.57 -4.93 -14.77
CA ASN A 961 -24.11 -3.63 -14.34
C ASN A 961 -24.28 -3.55 -12.80
N PHE A 962 -24.57 -4.68 -12.15
CA PHE A 962 -24.63 -4.78 -10.68
C PHE A 962 -23.29 -5.14 -10.01
N ASN A 963 -22.22 -5.40 -10.79
CA ASN A 963 -20.91 -5.87 -10.31
C ASN A 963 -20.98 -7.13 -9.41
N ILE A 964 -21.84 -8.09 -9.77
CA ILE A 964 -22.03 -9.38 -9.07
C ILE A 964 -21.83 -10.58 -10.01
N SER A 965 -21.66 -11.77 -9.44
CA SER A 965 -21.58 -12.99 -10.24
C SER A 965 -22.93 -13.34 -10.87
N ALA A 966 -22.92 -14.00 -12.03
CA ALA A 966 -24.15 -14.46 -12.68
C ALA A 966 -25.00 -15.40 -11.81
N ALA A 967 -24.35 -16.21 -10.95
CA ALA A 967 -25.03 -17.04 -9.97
C ALA A 967 -25.72 -16.21 -8.86
N SER A 968 -25.06 -15.17 -8.35
CA SER A 968 -25.65 -14.25 -7.36
C SER A 968 -26.84 -13.49 -7.97
N TYR A 969 -26.72 -12.99 -9.20
CA TYR A 969 -27.85 -12.36 -9.91
C TYR A 969 -29.01 -13.34 -10.08
N MET A 970 -28.77 -14.57 -10.57
CA MET A 970 -29.84 -15.57 -10.74
C MET A 970 -30.55 -15.93 -9.43
N ASN A 971 -29.83 -16.01 -8.31
CA ASN A 971 -30.40 -16.35 -7.01
C ASN A 971 -31.26 -15.22 -6.41
N HIS A 972 -31.01 -13.97 -6.77
CA HIS A 972 -31.69 -12.81 -6.18
C HIS A 972 -32.62 -12.05 -7.13
N ALA A 973 -32.52 -12.23 -8.45
CA ALA A 973 -33.27 -11.47 -9.44
C ALA A 973 -34.80 -11.55 -9.24
N ASN A 974 -35.34 -12.72 -8.92
CA ASN A 974 -36.79 -12.88 -8.69
C ASN A 974 -37.31 -12.04 -7.51
N SER A 975 -36.47 -11.72 -6.52
CA SER A 975 -36.84 -10.95 -5.33
C SER A 975 -36.51 -9.46 -5.45
N ASN A 976 -35.92 -9.03 -6.57
CA ASN A 976 -35.36 -7.68 -6.76
C ASN A 976 -35.78 -7.03 -8.10
N ILE A 977 -36.76 -7.59 -8.81
CA ILE A 977 -37.39 -6.95 -9.98
C ILE A 977 -38.79 -6.47 -9.60
N THR A 978 -39.24 -5.37 -10.20
CA THR A 978 -40.64 -4.91 -10.12
C THR A 978 -41.37 -5.18 -11.45
N VAL A 979 -42.50 -5.88 -11.38
CA VAL A 979 -43.36 -6.19 -12.55
C VAL A 979 -44.62 -5.32 -12.50
N ILE A 980 -44.65 -4.32 -13.38
CA ILE A 980 -45.74 -3.34 -13.50
C ILE A 980 -46.61 -3.68 -14.71
N VAL A 981 -47.92 -3.71 -14.53
CA VAL A 981 -48.89 -3.84 -15.63
C VAL A 981 -49.72 -2.58 -15.80
N GLN A 982 -49.91 -2.15 -17.05
CA GLN A 982 -50.64 -0.94 -17.38
C GLN A 982 -52.12 -1.26 -17.64
N ILE A 983 -53.00 -0.58 -16.92
CA ILE A 983 -54.47 -0.70 -17.02
C ILE A 983 -55.00 0.50 -17.80
N GLU A 984 -55.43 0.23 -19.03
CA GLU A 984 -55.63 1.26 -20.08
C GLU A 984 -56.93 1.07 -20.88
N THR A 985 -57.75 0.09 -20.51
CA THR A 985 -59.04 -0.17 -21.15
C THR A 985 -60.14 -0.39 -20.12
N GLU A 986 -61.40 -0.19 -20.53
CA GLU A 986 -62.57 -0.45 -19.69
C GLU A 986 -62.59 -1.92 -19.20
N THR A 987 -62.24 -2.87 -20.08
CA THR A 987 -62.05 -4.30 -19.74
C THR A 987 -60.98 -4.51 -18.66
N GLY A 988 -59.84 -3.81 -18.75
CA GLY A 988 -58.80 -3.85 -17.71
C GLY A 988 -59.26 -3.27 -16.38
N VAL A 989 -60.11 -2.24 -16.38
CA VAL A 989 -60.74 -1.67 -15.17
C VAL A 989 -61.78 -2.63 -14.56
N GLU A 990 -62.51 -3.35 -15.40
CA GLU A 990 -63.44 -4.39 -14.94
C GLU A 990 -62.70 -5.52 -14.21
N ASN A 991 -61.63 -6.02 -14.84
CA ASN A 991 -60.82 -7.15 -14.40
C ASN A 991 -59.69 -6.78 -13.40
N ALA A 992 -59.56 -5.52 -13.00
CA ALA A 992 -58.42 -5.02 -12.21
C ALA A 992 -58.16 -5.82 -10.92
N GLN A 993 -59.21 -6.34 -10.26
CA GLN A 993 -59.07 -7.20 -9.07
C GLN A 993 -58.42 -8.54 -9.42
N GLU A 994 -58.84 -9.17 -10.52
CA GLU A 994 -58.30 -10.47 -10.96
C GLU A 994 -56.86 -10.34 -11.44
N ILE A 995 -56.52 -9.22 -12.11
CA ILE A 995 -55.16 -8.87 -12.51
C ILE A 995 -54.27 -8.66 -11.27
N ALA A 996 -54.73 -7.87 -10.28
CA ALA A 996 -53.99 -7.64 -9.04
C ALA A 996 -53.80 -8.92 -8.20
N SER A 997 -54.70 -9.91 -8.31
CA SER A 997 -54.59 -11.19 -7.61
C SER A 997 -53.48 -12.13 -8.12
N VAL A 998 -52.74 -11.75 -9.17
CA VAL A 998 -51.69 -12.60 -9.77
C VAL A 998 -50.37 -12.52 -8.98
N PRO A 999 -49.82 -13.65 -8.50
CA PRO A 999 -48.47 -13.69 -7.92
C PRO A 999 -47.40 -13.36 -8.96
N GLY A 1000 -46.46 -12.47 -8.62
CA GLY A 1000 -45.43 -11.98 -9.57
C GLY A 1000 -45.88 -10.80 -10.44
N ILE A 1001 -47.00 -10.15 -10.11
CA ILE A 1001 -47.32 -8.76 -10.47
C ILE A 1001 -47.25 -7.93 -9.18
N ASP A 1002 -46.62 -6.76 -9.22
CA ASP A 1002 -46.36 -5.94 -8.03
C ASP A 1002 -47.14 -4.62 -8.02
N MET A 1003 -47.50 -4.13 -9.22
CA MET A 1003 -48.10 -2.81 -9.39
C MET A 1003 -49.08 -2.77 -10.57
N LEU A 1004 -50.21 -2.10 -10.38
CA LEU A 1004 -51.11 -1.69 -11.46
C LEU A 1004 -50.89 -0.19 -11.71
N PHE A 1005 -50.37 0.15 -12.89
CA PHE A 1005 -50.17 1.52 -13.36
C PHE A 1005 -51.29 1.93 -14.30
N ILE A 1006 -51.71 3.19 -14.30
CA ILE A 1006 -52.84 3.64 -15.13
C ILE A 1006 -52.35 4.61 -16.20
N GLY A 1007 -52.62 4.26 -17.47
CA GLY A 1007 -52.51 5.14 -18.64
C GLY A 1007 -53.84 5.86 -18.86
N PRO A 1008 -53.99 7.14 -18.45
CA PRO A 1008 -55.29 7.78 -18.38
C PRO A 1008 -55.80 8.30 -19.73
N ASN A 1009 -54.90 8.50 -20.70
CA ASN A 1009 -55.26 8.94 -22.04
C ASN A 1009 -56.01 7.84 -22.79
N ASP A 1010 -55.41 6.64 -22.82
CA ASP A 1010 -55.91 5.50 -23.58
C ASP A 1010 -57.09 4.83 -22.87
N LEU A 1011 -57.14 4.87 -21.53
CA LEU A 1011 -58.36 4.56 -20.77
C LEU A 1011 -59.52 5.49 -21.14
N CYS A 1012 -59.26 6.79 -21.30
CA CYS A 1012 -60.28 7.76 -21.72
C CYS A 1012 -60.78 7.47 -23.15
N CYS A 1013 -59.87 7.11 -24.07
CA CYS A 1013 -60.22 6.63 -25.42
C CYS A 1013 -61.05 5.34 -25.39
N SER A 1014 -60.64 4.35 -24.59
CA SER A 1014 -61.35 3.06 -24.46
C SER A 1014 -62.77 3.23 -23.94
N MET A 1015 -62.99 4.17 -23.02
CA MET A 1015 -64.32 4.52 -22.50
C MET A 1015 -65.12 5.44 -23.45
N GLY A 1016 -64.64 5.70 -24.67
CA GLY A 1016 -65.34 6.45 -25.71
C GLY A 1016 -65.21 7.97 -25.65
N TYR A 1017 -64.26 8.50 -24.87
CA TYR A 1017 -64.01 9.95 -24.70
C TYR A 1017 -62.71 10.38 -25.39
N PHE A 1018 -62.42 11.68 -25.40
CA PHE A 1018 -61.19 12.23 -25.98
C PHE A 1018 -60.03 12.12 -24.97
N ALA A 1019 -58.89 11.55 -25.38
CA ALA A 1019 -57.71 11.24 -24.56
C ALA A 1019 -57.37 12.29 -23.49
N PHE A 1020 -57.24 13.56 -23.90
CA PHE A 1020 -56.76 14.65 -23.05
C PHE A 1020 -57.84 15.24 -22.11
N ASP A 1021 -59.11 14.83 -22.24
CA ASP A 1021 -60.20 15.23 -21.35
C ASP A 1021 -60.34 14.34 -20.10
N HIS A 1022 -59.49 13.32 -19.92
CA HIS A 1022 -59.57 12.32 -18.85
C HIS A 1022 -59.76 12.87 -17.42
N LYS A 1023 -59.27 14.09 -17.14
CA LYS A 1023 -59.42 14.77 -15.82
C LYS A 1023 -60.79 15.42 -15.62
N ARG A 1024 -61.54 15.66 -16.70
CA ARG A 1024 -62.86 16.32 -16.71
C ARG A 1024 -64.02 15.34 -16.73
N ILE A 1025 -63.81 14.11 -17.18
CA ILE A 1025 -64.84 13.06 -17.27
C ILE A 1025 -64.94 12.32 -15.92
N PRO A 1026 -66.06 12.42 -15.18
CA PRO A 1026 -66.20 11.77 -13.87
C PRO A 1026 -66.03 10.24 -13.94
N GLN A 1027 -66.60 9.59 -14.95
CA GLN A 1027 -66.54 8.15 -15.15
C GLN A 1027 -65.10 7.63 -15.28
N VAL A 1028 -64.22 8.39 -15.96
CA VAL A 1028 -62.80 8.04 -16.10
C VAL A 1028 -62.08 8.22 -14.75
N GLN A 1029 -62.44 9.23 -13.94
CA GLN A 1029 -61.89 9.36 -12.58
C GLN A 1029 -62.41 8.28 -11.62
N GLU A 1030 -63.66 7.83 -11.76
CA GLU A 1030 -64.21 6.69 -11.02
C GLU A 1030 -63.49 5.37 -11.39
N ALA A 1031 -63.22 5.15 -12.68
CA ALA A 1031 -62.42 4.03 -13.18
C ALA A 1031 -60.99 4.04 -12.61
N VAL A 1032 -60.33 5.19 -12.63
CA VAL A 1032 -58.99 5.41 -12.04
C VAL A 1032 -58.95 5.04 -10.54
N ILE A 1033 -59.98 5.44 -9.79
CA ILE A 1033 -60.12 5.12 -8.37
C ILE A 1033 -60.40 3.62 -8.16
N ARG A 1034 -61.24 3.00 -9.00
CA ARG A 1034 -61.52 1.56 -8.95
C ARG A 1034 -60.27 0.70 -9.15
N VAL A 1035 -59.37 1.07 -10.07
CA VAL A 1035 -58.09 0.36 -10.29
C VAL A 1035 -57.18 0.49 -9.07
N ARG A 1036 -57.01 1.71 -8.52
CA ARG A 1036 -56.25 1.95 -7.29
C ARG A 1036 -56.75 1.08 -6.13
N ASP A 1037 -58.06 1.03 -5.94
CA ASP A 1037 -58.67 0.31 -4.82
C ASP A 1037 -58.68 -1.21 -5.02
N ALA A 1038 -58.60 -1.69 -6.27
CA ALA A 1038 -58.37 -3.10 -6.58
C ALA A 1038 -56.93 -3.51 -6.27
N ALA A 1039 -55.94 -2.73 -6.73
CA ALA A 1039 -54.52 -2.96 -6.46
C ALA A 1039 -54.25 -3.06 -4.94
N LYS A 1040 -54.70 -2.06 -4.19
CA LYS A 1040 -54.48 -2.01 -2.72
C LYS A 1040 -55.19 -3.12 -1.95
N ARG A 1041 -56.30 -3.64 -2.46
CA ARG A 1041 -57.02 -4.77 -1.84
C ARG A 1041 -56.25 -6.09 -1.93
N GLU A 1042 -55.42 -6.25 -2.97
CA GLU A 1042 -54.49 -7.40 -3.14
C GLU A 1042 -53.06 -7.08 -2.66
N GLY A 1043 -52.86 -5.99 -1.91
CA GLY A 1043 -51.54 -5.57 -1.41
C GLY A 1043 -50.57 -5.08 -2.48
N LYS A 1044 -51.06 -4.64 -3.64
CA LYS A 1044 -50.25 -4.13 -4.78
C LYS A 1044 -50.15 -2.60 -4.77
N TYR A 1045 -49.07 -2.09 -5.33
CA TYR A 1045 -48.87 -0.66 -5.53
C TYR A 1045 -49.80 -0.11 -6.63
N ALA A 1046 -50.22 1.14 -6.50
CA ALA A 1046 -51.00 1.83 -7.53
C ALA A 1046 -50.19 2.97 -8.17
N GLY A 1047 -50.10 2.98 -9.50
CA GLY A 1047 -49.37 4.01 -10.26
C GLY A 1047 -50.25 4.81 -11.23
N TYR A 1048 -49.81 6.03 -11.59
CA TYR A 1048 -50.58 6.93 -12.46
C TYR A 1048 -49.70 7.89 -13.26
N PHE A 1049 -49.95 8.01 -14.56
CA PHE A 1049 -49.21 8.91 -15.45
C PHE A 1049 -49.55 10.39 -15.21
N CYS A 1050 -48.55 11.21 -14.90
CA CYS A 1050 -48.67 12.67 -14.76
C CYS A 1050 -47.66 13.40 -15.66
N LEU A 1051 -47.91 14.67 -15.96
CA LEU A 1051 -46.99 15.50 -16.78
C LEU A 1051 -46.46 16.76 -16.06
N SER A 1052 -46.77 16.93 -14.77
CA SER A 1052 -46.21 17.99 -13.93
C SER A 1052 -46.15 17.59 -12.46
N ALA A 1053 -45.36 18.33 -11.67
CA ALA A 1053 -45.18 18.08 -10.24
C ALA A 1053 -46.46 18.32 -9.43
N GLU A 1054 -47.30 19.28 -9.83
CA GLU A 1054 -48.58 19.58 -9.18
C GLU A 1054 -49.57 18.41 -9.31
N ASP A 1055 -49.61 17.81 -10.50
CA ASP A 1055 -50.45 16.67 -10.85
C ASP A 1055 -49.98 15.40 -10.12
N ALA A 1056 -48.66 15.13 -10.16
CA ALA A 1056 -48.04 14.06 -9.40
C ALA A 1056 -48.30 14.20 -7.88
N ALA A 1057 -48.16 15.41 -7.33
CA ALA A 1057 -48.46 15.68 -5.92
C ALA A 1057 -49.95 15.57 -5.58
N GLN A 1058 -50.86 15.82 -6.53
CA GLN A 1058 -52.29 15.57 -6.34
C GLN A 1058 -52.60 14.07 -6.33
N ARG A 1059 -51.99 13.29 -7.23
CA ARG A 1059 -52.16 11.83 -7.29
C ARG A 1059 -51.53 11.10 -6.11
N ALA A 1060 -50.34 11.53 -5.65
CA ALA A 1060 -49.74 11.03 -4.41
C ALA A 1060 -50.67 11.21 -3.20
N LYS A 1061 -51.33 12.37 -3.07
CA LYS A 1061 -52.35 12.64 -2.03
C LYS A 1061 -53.64 11.82 -2.19
N MET A 1062 -53.91 11.31 -3.39
CA MET A 1062 -54.98 10.33 -3.64
C MET A 1062 -54.53 8.88 -3.36
N GLY A 1063 -53.30 8.67 -2.88
CA GLY A 1063 -52.76 7.34 -2.61
C GLY A 1063 -52.41 6.57 -3.88
N PHE A 1064 -51.74 7.23 -4.83
CA PHE A 1064 -50.93 6.55 -5.85
C PHE A 1064 -49.47 6.61 -5.41
N GLU A 1065 -48.85 5.45 -5.21
CA GLU A 1065 -47.46 5.34 -4.74
C GLU A 1065 -46.43 5.63 -5.85
N PHE A 1066 -46.78 5.39 -7.11
CA PHE A 1066 -45.83 5.43 -8.23
C PHE A 1066 -46.29 6.37 -9.34
N VAL A 1067 -45.77 7.59 -9.35
CA VAL A 1067 -46.15 8.65 -10.30
C VAL A 1067 -44.91 9.26 -10.95
N ASN A 1068 -44.97 9.58 -12.24
CA ASN A 1068 -43.90 10.30 -12.94
C ASN A 1068 -44.18 11.80 -12.90
N CYS A 1069 -43.14 12.64 -12.83
CA CYS A 1069 -43.29 14.09 -12.70
C CYS A 1069 -43.19 14.87 -14.03
N GLY A 1070 -43.11 14.17 -15.17
CA GLY A 1070 -42.93 14.75 -16.50
C GLY A 1070 -42.44 13.74 -17.55
N ALA A 1071 -41.98 14.26 -18.68
CA ALA A 1071 -41.32 13.54 -19.78
C ALA A 1071 -40.23 14.43 -20.41
N ASP A 1072 -39.29 13.83 -21.12
CA ASP A 1072 -38.14 14.50 -21.76
C ASP A 1072 -38.58 15.58 -22.76
N ILE A 1073 -39.50 15.26 -23.66
CA ILE A 1073 -40.05 16.18 -24.67
C ILE A 1073 -40.78 17.36 -24.02
N VAL A 1074 -41.42 17.14 -22.86
CA VAL A 1074 -42.08 18.19 -22.07
C VAL A 1074 -41.05 19.09 -21.40
N ALA A 1075 -39.99 18.51 -20.81
CA ALA A 1075 -38.91 19.26 -20.19
C ALA A 1075 -38.16 20.13 -21.21
N ILE A 1076 -37.79 19.56 -22.36
CA ILE A 1076 -37.11 20.27 -23.46
C ILE A 1076 -38.00 21.40 -24.00
N SER A 1077 -39.28 21.13 -24.28
CA SER A 1077 -40.21 22.13 -24.83
C SER A 1077 -40.51 23.24 -23.84
N SER A 1078 -40.70 22.93 -22.56
CA SER A 1078 -40.97 23.89 -21.49
C SER A 1078 -39.77 24.79 -21.24
N TRP A 1079 -38.57 24.21 -21.12
CA TRP A 1079 -37.33 24.97 -20.92
C TRP A 1079 -37.02 25.88 -22.10
N MET A 1080 -37.05 25.35 -23.33
CA MET A 1080 -36.79 26.13 -24.54
C MET A 1080 -37.85 27.23 -24.74
N GLY A 1081 -39.12 26.94 -24.45
CA GLY A 1081 -40.20 27.93 -24.47
C GLY A 1081 -39.99 29.06 -23.46
N SER A 1082 -39.53 28.74 -22.25
CA SER A 1082 -39.22 29.69 -21.19
C SER A 1082 -38.05 30.61 -21.54
N GLU A 1083 -36.93 30.06 -22.02
CA GLU A 1083 -35.78 30.87 -22.44
C GLU A 1083 -36.08 31.70 -23.69
N MET A 1084 -36.86 31.16 -24.66
CA MET A 1084 -37.30 31.94 -25.83
C MET A 1084 -38.34 33.01 -25.50
N ALA A 1085 -39.08 32.90 -24.39
CA ALA A 1085 -39.91 33.99 -23.87
C ALA A 1085 -39.04 35.08 -23.24
N LYS A 1086 -38.15 34.72 -22.31
CA LYS A 1086 -37.19 35.65 -21.69
C LYS A 1086 -36.37 36.41 -22.72
N LEU A 1087 -35.90 35.74 -23.77
CA LEU A 1087 -35.17 36.35 -24.88
C LEU A 1087 -36.01 37.41 -25.63
N LYS A 1088 -37.30 37.15 -25.85
CA LYS A 1088 -38.21 38.14 -26.46
C LYS A 1088 -38.44 39.33 -25.53
N ASP A 1089 -38.63 39.10 -24.24
CA ASP A 1089 -38.86 40.16 -23.26
C ASP A 1089 -37.63 41.08 -23.12
N LEU A 1090 -36.43 40.49 -23.10
CA LEU A 1090 -35.16 41.24 -23.11
C LEU A 1090 -35.01 42.05 -24.41
N LEU A 1091 -35.21 41.44 -25.58
CA LEU A 1091 -35.12 42.14 -26.87
C LEU A 1091 -36.20 43.23 -27.05
N ALA A 1092 -37.37 43.08 -26.42
CA ALA A 1092 -38.40 44.11 -26.37
C ALA A 1092 -38.01 45.28 -25.47
N SER A 1093 -37.30 45.02 -24.35
CA SER A 1093 -36.83 46.07 -23.45
C SER A 1093 -35.78 46.99 -24.10
N ASP A 1094 -34.89 46.45 -24.95
CA ASP A 1094 -33.93 47.23 -25.74
C ASP A 1094 -34.58 48.11 -26.84
N GLN A 1095 -35.84 47.84 -27.21
CA GLN A 1095 -36.59 48.69 -28.16
C GLN A 1095 -37.29 49.88 -27.47
N GLN A 1096 -37.50 49.84 -26.16
CA GLN A 1096 -38.06 51.01 -25.43
C GLN A 1096 -36.99 52.03 -25.01
N THR A 1097 -35.73 51.62 -24.89
CA THR A 1097 -34.61 52.50 -24.48
C THR A 1097 -33.98 53.31 -25.62
N ASN A 1098 -34.27 52.96 -26.88
CA ASN A 1098 -33.78 53.66 -28.08
C ASN A 1098 -34.85 54.56 -28.72
N GLY A 1099 -35.81 55.05 -27.92
CA GLY A 1099 -37.11 55.53 -28.39
C GLY A 1099 -37.65 56.85 -27.82
N VAL A 1100 -36.81 57.73 -27.24
CA VAL A 1100 -37.03 59.19 -27.04
C VAL A 1100 -35.70 59.88 -26.71
#